data_AF-J4I9C6-F1
#
_entry.id   AF-J4I9C6-F1
#
_cell.length_a   1.000
_cell.length_b   1.000
_cell.length_c   1.000
_cell.angle_alpha   90.00
_cell.angle_beta   90.00
_cell.angle_gamma   90.00
#
_symmetry.space_group_name_H-M   'P 1'
#
loop_
_entity.id
_entity.type
_entity.pdbx_description
1 polymer ?
#
loop_
_entity_poly.entity_id
_entity_poly.type
_entity_poly.pdbx_seq_one_letter_code
_entity_poly.pdbx_strand_id
1 'polypeptide(L)'
;MYAPRHLCRRALFTRPFRRWTHSLPQYSSVSEVDLAHFSKILPPSAILSTLSPSITPASELEPFNNDWMNKYHGRSTTVLKPRSTKEVSEIVKWCNQRRIAVVPQGGNTGLVGGSVPIQDELVVNLGNMSNIRSFDDASGILVADAGCILQSLSDYLVPLNHVVPLDLGAKGSCQIGGNVSTNAGGLRLLRYGSLHGSVLGLEVVLPDGTILDQLTTLRKDNTGYDLKQLFIGAEGTLGIVTGVSILTAAAPHASNNVMLSLPAFDNVLPLYKEVKRQLSEILSAFEFIDRRAYDLAVKHGQGRALDDREVEGAECFVLVETSGSNREHDEEKLNKLLENLMEEEPSLINSGVLATSPAQFASLWAIREGLTEAMSKEGKAYKYDISVPLHKFKEVIDTTREHLRSKGLLHPDAVKHVVGYGHVGDGNLHLNVVAEAYTPEIEAALEPFVYELVAKYKGSISAEHGIGVMKTHALPYSKNSVSIEWMRKIKNLFDPNGIMNPGKPIFQDGNGLAIKFFIQKDILQEIQADVCETIAALGGRVEAKMPRAGYVLIQPGTQEEERLRLCWTSADRPERFFVPYTFVEACKIHGMLLKQIFIHEGQPIRMHIDSSIANINVRATLSARIMHSGGDPTASAQSARVVLADPNTEVFQHLVKTYQGEPEKYVESYLWVKKCIEKGQVIYTPVVYKNPGGRRPGEERTQFTEQDEEHLCNWIAAKIPYKETGGRTGNRLYQQLCEMASDPEYAWVTRHTWQSWRERYKKNSGRLDAKISDIVEQKKIAHGEKGQYGYVRKPEEKPKRVRKRARGDSVGDVNGAGPSNQQDDMQELESFPPVPMPVVAGVLQAVPNPAVFPTIYSGPSPTFPSMPASIGFTDAQRPKAIAEELEDDESEWQIREGDPNAPQPTWAKKKQEDSEQEPSKKRRKTSRSKSGSPVNETAEEMGEPEIHVLDQAVWDIAQEFRFTLEEVKEYYDKCGDMERTRARFKRMRDALSTLQDEDLLGS
;
A
#
# COMPACT_ATOMS: atom_id res chain seq x y z
N MET A 1 -26.28 27.69 -58.14
CA MET A 1 -27.54 27.89 -57.39
C MET A 1 -27.87 26.57 -56.73
N TYR A 2 -28.25 26.43 -55.46
CA TYR A 2 -28.40 27.40 -54.36
C TYR A 2 -27.43 27.05 -53.19
N ALA A 3 -27.32 27.91 -52.17
CA ALA A 3 -26.46 27.72 -51.00
C ALA A 3 -27.26 27.64 -49.68
N PRO A 4 -26.81 26.88 -48.66
CA PRO A 4 -27.23 27.02 -47.28
C PRO A 4 -26.39 28.07 -46.51
N ARG A 5 -26.91 28.58 -45.38
CA ARG A 5 -26.29 29.66 -44.57
C ARG A 5 -25.59 29.15 -43.30
N HIS A 6 -24.62 29.90 -42.80
CA HIS A 6 -23.97 29.69 -41.49
C HIS A 6 -24.89 30.01 -40.30
N LEU A 7 -24.63 29.35 -39.16
CA LEU A 7 -24.66 29.82 -37.75
C LEU A 7 -24.49 28.58 -36.84
N CYS A 8 -23.86 28.60 -35.66
CA CYS A 8 -22.64 29.28 -35.21
C CYS A 8 -22.04 28.48 -34.03
N ARG A 9 -20.71 28.43 -33.85
CA ARG A 9 -20.09 27.80 -32.67
C ARG A 9 -20.26 28.68 -31.41
N ARG A 10 -20.46 28.05 -30.25
CA ARG A 10 -20.16 28.65 -28.94
C ARG A 10 -19.26 27.70 -28.16
N ALA A 11 -18.25 28.24 -27.50
CA ALA A 11 -17.25 27.46 -26.76
C ALA A 11 -17.25 27.84 -25.27
N LEU A 12 -16.96 26.82 -24.45
CA LEU A 12 -16.25 26.84 -23.16
C LEU A 12 -16.34 28.08 -22.27
N PHE A 13 -16.75 27.86 -21.02
CA PHE A 13 -16.01 28.39 -19.85
C PHE A 13 -16.17 27.46 -18.65
N THR A 14 -15.07 26.80 -18.26
CA THR A 14 -14.92 26.09 -16.98
C THR A 14 -13.83 26.77 -16.15
N ARG A 15 -14.12 27.06 -14.88
CA ARG A 15 -13.13 27.55 -13.90
C ARG A 15 -13.44 27.02 -12.47
N PRO A 16 -12.45 26.98 -11.57
CA PRO A 16 -12.30 25.83 -10.65
C PRO A 16 -12.75 26.09 -9.22
N PHE A 17 -13.02 24.98 -8.50
CA PHE A 17 -13.13 24.95 -7.04
C PHE A 17 -11.76 24.78 -6.35
N ARG A 18 -11.63 25.29 -5.12
CA ARG A 18 -10.44 25.13 -4.25
C ARG A 18 -10.72 24.19 -3.06
N ARG A 19 -9.65 23.58 -2.53
CA ARG A 19 -9.64 22.54 -1.47
C ARG A 19 -9.85 23.06 -0.05
N TRP A 20 -10.38 22.18 0.81
CA TRP A 20 -9.92 21.89 2.20
C TRP A 20 -10.22 20.37 2.45
N THR A 21 -9.23 19.45 2.38
CA THR A 21 -8.49 18.82 3.52
C THR A 21 -9.37 18.21 4.64
N HIS A 22 -9.14 17.01 5.18
CA HIS A 22 -7.90 16.22 5.36
C HIS A 22 -7.84 14.91 4.54
N SER A 23 -6.81 14.08 4.76
CA SER A 23 -6.21 13.23 3.72
C SER A 23 -5.67 11.87 4.20
N LEU A 24 -5.86 10.84 3.36
CA LEU A 24 -4.84 9.83 3.03
C LEU A 24 -4.20 10.23 1.67
N PRO A 25 -3.04 9.68 1.25
CA PRO A 25 -2.18 10.36 0.28
C PRO A 25 -2.75 10.35 -1.14
N GLN A 26 -3.37 11.46 -1.53
CA GLN A 26 -3.40 11.88 -2.92
C GLN A 26 -1.95 12.10 -3.38
N TYR A 27 -1.49 11.35 -4.38
CA TYR A 27 -0.17 11.57 -4.97
C TYR A 27 -0.11 12.95 -5.65
N SER A 28 1.07 13.56 -5.63
CA SER A 28 1.36 14.76 -6.41
C SER A 28 1.80 14.34 -7.81
N SER A 29 1.11 14.84 -8.83
CA SER A 29 1.66 14.92 -10.20
C SER A 29 2.99 15.68 -10.19
N VAL A 30 3.90 15.30 -11.09
CA VAL A 30 5.17 16.02 -11.29
C VAL A 30 4.89 17.46 -11.73
N SER A 31 5.63 18.42 -11.19
CA SER A 31 5.52 19.84 -11.57
C SER A 31 6.85 20.43 -12.02
N GLU A 32 6.82 21.62 -12.63
CA GLU A 32 8.02 22.37 -13.05
C GLU A 32 9.00 22.61 -11.89
N VAL A 33 8.50 22.73 -10.66
CA VAL A 33 9.32 22.86 -9.43
C VAL A 33 10.09 21.58 -9.12
N ASP A 34 9.50 20.42 -9.43
CA ASP A 34 10.12 19.11 -9.24
C ASP A 34 11.17 18.85 -10.33
N LEU A 35 10.89 19.21 -11.59
CA LEU A 35 11.89 19.21 -12.66
C LEU A 35 13.06 20.16 -12.37
N ALA A 36 12.79 21.34 -11.81
CA ALA A 36 13.81 22.27 -11.34
C ALA A 36 14.54 21.79 -10.05
N HIS A 37 14.06 20.72 -9.40
CA HIS A 37 14.82 19.97 -8.40
C HIS A 37 15.68 18.89 -9.08
N PHE A 38 15.09 18.03 -9.90
CA PHE A 38 15.81 16.93 -10.58
C PHE A 38 16.94 17.43 -11.48
N SER A 39 16.81 18.61 -12.12
CA SER A 39 17.87 19.26 -12.91
C SER A 39 19.10 19.73 -12.10
N LYS A 40 19.10 19.55 -10.77
CA LYS A 40 20.28 19.76 -9.90
C LYS A 40 21.01 18.45 -9.57
N ILE A 41 20.32 17.33 -9.74
CA ILE A 41 20.81 15.96 -9.48
C ILE A 41 21.30 15.34 -10.80
N LEU A 42 20.53 15.52 -11.87
CA LEU A 42 20.72 14.88 -13.18
C LEU A 42 21.10 15.90 -14.26
N PRO A 43 21.91 15.50 -15.26
CA PRO A 43 22.12 16.29 -16.47
C PRO A 43 20.82 16.34 -17.32
N PRO A 44 20.63 17.37 -18.18
CA PRO A 44 19.42 17.49 -18.99
C PRO A 44 19.11 16.27 -19.88
N SER A 45 20.14 15.58 -20.39
CA SER A 45 20.02 14.34 -21.18
C SER A 45 19.51 13.12 -20.39
N ALA A 46 19.31 13.25 -19.08
CA ALA A 46 18.73 12.24 -18.20
C ALA A 46 17.32 12.62 -17.68
N ILE A 47 16.71 13.69 -18.20
CA ILE A 47 15.37 14.17 -17.82
C ILE A 47 14.52 14.32 -19.09
N LEU A 48 13.75 13.28 -19.42
CA LEU A 48 12.71 13.36 -20.45
C LEU A 48 11.40 13.81 -19.78
N SER A 49 10.75 14.85 -20.28
CA SER A 49 9.47 15.31 -19.71
C SER A 49 8.59 15.99 -20.75
N THR A 50 7.29 16.08 -20.51
CA THR A 50 6.37 16.90 -21.31
C THR A 50 6.14 18.30 -20.72
N LEU A 51 6.85 18.65 -19.64
CA LEU A 51 6.67 19.88 -18.86
C LEU A 51 7.94 20.75 -18.83
N SER A 52 7.80 22.06 -18.63
CA SER A 52 8.94 22.99 -18.59
C SER A 52 9.90 22.67 -17.43
N PRO A 53 11.23 22.81 -17.59
CA PRO A 53 11.93 23.34 -18.77
C PRO A 53 12.36 22.28 -19.81
N SER A 54 12.25 20.98 -19.52
CA SER A 54 12.66 19.91 -20.44
C SER A 54 11.45 19.48 -21.29
N ILE A 55 11.20 20.17 -22.40
CA ILE A 55 10.05 19.91 -23.27
C ILE A 55 10.40 18.85 -24.33
N THR A 56 10.39 17.59 -23.90
CA THR A 56 10.45 16.40 -24.75
C THR A 56 9.07 16.14 -25.39
N PRO A 57 8.99 15.76 -26.68
CA PRO A 57 7.77 15.24 -27.28
C PRO A 57 7.22 14.02 -26.53
N ALA A 58 5.91 13.96 -26.31
CA ALA A 58 5.25 12.84 -25.61
C ALA A 58 5.55 11.47 -26.27
N SER A 59 5.76 11.45 -27.60
CA SER A 59 6.16 10.27 -28.38
C SER A 59 7.48 9.63 -27.95
N GLU A 60 8.37 10.37 -27.25
CA GLU A 60 9.61 9.82 -26.70
C GLU A 60 9.40 9.19 -25.30
N LEU A 61 8.26 9.46 -24.64
CA LEU A 61 7.88 8.83 -23.38
C LEU A 61 7.03 7.57 -23.59
N GLU A 62 6.41 7.38 -24.76
CA GLU A 62 5.66 6.17 -25.14
C GLU A 62 6.42 4.84 -24.85
N PRO A 63 7.74 4.68 -25.15
CA PRO A 63 8.47 3.44 -24.85
C PRO A 63 8.64 3.13 -23.35
N PHE A 64 8.40 4.12 -22.49
CA PHE A 64 8.47 4.03 -21.03
C PHE A 64 7.07 3.90 -20.40
N ASN A 65 6.02 4.38 -21.08
CA ASN A 65 4.63 4.28 -20.68
C ASN A 65 3.97 2.95 -21.10
N ASN A 66 4.41 2.34 -22.20
CA ASN A 66 3.74 1.18 -22.80
C ASN A 66 4.49 -0.12 -22.47
N ASP A 67 3.78 -1.17 -22.05
CA ASP A 67 4.41 -2.44 -21.67
C ASP A 67 4.78 -3.30 -22.90
N TRP A 68 5.63 -4.32 -22.69
CA TRP A 68 6.10 -5.21 -23.76
C TRP A 68 4.98 -5.92 -24.53
N MET A 69 3.85 -6.23 -23.87
CA MET A 69 2.69 -6.85 -24.53
C MET A 69 1.76 -5.83 -25.22
N ASN A 70 2.01 -4.52 -25.05
CA ASN A 70 1.13 -3.43 -25.49
C ASN A 70 -0.33 -3.62 -24.99
N LYS A 71 -0.47 -4.04 -23.72
CA LYS A 71 -1.71 -4.22 -22.96
C LYS A 71 -1.93 -3.11 -21.92
N TYR A 72 -0.86 -2.51 -21.40
CA TYR A 72 -0.88 -1.46 -20.39
C TYR A 72 -0.20 -0.18 -20.92
N HIS A 73 -0.89 0.95 -20.79
CA HIS A 73 -0.52 2.25 -21.37
C HIS A 73 -0.57 3.33 -20.28
N GLY A 74 0.58 3.60 -19.68
CA GLY A 74 0.77 4.66 -18.69
C GLY A 74 0.64 6.07 -19.27
N ARG A 75 0.62 7.08 -18.38
CA ARG A 75 0.52 8.50 -18.75
C ARG A 75 1.55 9.35 -18.01
N SER A 76 2.72 8.79 -17.71
CA SER A 76 3.80 9.53 -17.09
C SER A 76 4.21 10.72 -17.95
N THR A 77 4.34 11.86 -17.29
CA THR A 77 4.84 13.11 -17.87
C THR A 77 6.35 13.24 -17.75
N THR A 78 7.05 12.34 -17.03
CA THR A 78 8.46 12.49 -16.69
C THR A 78 9.17 11.16 -16.49
N VAL A 79 10.27 10.96 -17.24
CA VAL A 79 11.21 9.84 -17.09
C VAL A 79 12.56 10.37 -16.66
N LEU A 80 13.09 9.87 -15.55
CA LEU A 80 14.43 10.18 -15.04
C LEU A 80 15.37 8.99 -15.29
N LYS A 81 16.59 9.28 -15.75
CA LYS A 81 17.61 8.27 -16.08
C LYS A 81 18.92 8.44 -15.26
N PRO A 82 18.89 8.18 -13.93
CA PRO A 82 20.08 8.27 -13.08
C PRO A 82 21.19 7.30 -13.51
N ARG A 83 22.43 7.64 -13.17
CA ARG A 83 23.66 6.87 -13.45
C ARG A 83 24.42 6.45 -12.17
N SER A 84 23.87 6.72 -10.99
CA SER A 84 24.44 6.27 -9.71
C SER A 84 23.38 6.10 -8.62
N THR A 85 23.66 5.23 -7.65
CA THR A 85 22.80 4.98 -6.48
C THR A 85 22.49 6.26 -5.69
N LYS A 86 23.46 7.18 -5.60
CA LYS A 86 23.26 8.48 -4.93
C LYS A 86 22.18 9.32 -5.62
N GLU A 87 22.23 9.42 -6.95
CA GLU A 87 21.23 10.14 -7.74
C GLU A 87 19.84 9.50 -7.57
N VAL A 88 19.74 8.17 -7.58
CA VAL A 88 18.49 7.43 -7.27
C VAL A 88 17.99 7.78 -5.86
N SER A 89 18.88 7.81 -4.86
CA SER A 89 18.53 8.14 -3.47
C SER A 89 17.97 9.57 -3.33
N GLU A 90 18.58 10.55 -4.01
CA GLU A 90 18.15 11.96 -3.96
C GLU A 90 16.80 12.15 -4.69
N ILE A 91 16.58 11.43 -5.80
CA ILE A 91 15.29 11.39 -6.52
C ILE A 91 14.18 10.80 -5.66
N VAL A 92 14.35 9.58 -5.13
CA VAL A 92 13.31 8.88 -4.35
C VAL A 92 12.98 9.66 -3.07
N LYS A 93 13.99 10.23 -2.42
CA LYS A 93 13.83 11.11 -1.25
C LYS A 93 12.95 12.34 -1.54
N TRP A 94 13.18 13.01 -2.68
CA TRP A 94 12.35 14.13 -3.12
C TRP A 94 10.93 13.68 -3.44
N CYS A 95 10.76 12.61 -4.22
CA CYS A 95 9.45 12.04 -4.52
C CYS A 95 8.66 11.71 -3.24
N ASN A 96 9.29 11.12 -2.23
CA ASN A 96 8.66 10.79 -0.96
C ASN A 96 8.19 12.02 -0.17
N GLN A 97 9.03 13.05 -0.07
CA GLN A 97 8.68 14.33 0.57
C GLN A 97 7.53 15.03 -0.16
N ARG A 98 7.44 14.86 -1.48
CA ARG A 98 6.44 15.49 -2.36
C ARG A 98 5.18 14.64 -2.56
N ARG A 99 5.17 13.37 -2.12
CA ARG A 99 4.17 12.34 -2.45
C ARG A 99 4.03 12.08 -3.95
N ILE A 100 5.12 12.19 -4.72
CA ILE A 100 5.15 11.78 -6.13
C ILE A 100 5.32 10.26 -6.15
N ALA A 101 4.43 9.56 -6.86
CA ALA A 101 4.54 8.13 -7.08
C ALA A 101 5.65 7.81 -8.10
N VAL A 102 6.32 6.67 -7.93
CA VAL A 102 7.52 6.26 -8.68
C VAL A 102 7.37 4.83 -9.20
N VAL A 103 7.61 4.62 -10.49
CA VAL A 103 7.75 3.30 -11.11
C VAL A 103 9.23 3.06 -11.44
N PRO A 104 9.91 2.12 -10.78
CA PRO A 104 11.25 1.69 -11.15
C PRO A 104 11.21 0.84 -12.42
N GLN A 105 12.03 1.17 -13.42
CA GLN A 105 12.01 0.49 -14.71
C GLN A 105 13.41 0.08 -15.16
N GLY A 106 13.55 -1.20 -15.50
CA GLY A 106 14.74 -1.73 -16.19
C GLY A 106 14.56 -1.69 -17.72
N GLY A 107 14.83 -2.82 -18.39
CA GLY A 107 14.65 -2.97 -19.85
C GLY A 107 13.21 -3.05 -20.36
N ASN A 108 12.20 -2.81 -19.53
CA ASN A 108 10.76 -2.88 -19.86
C ASN A 108 10.31 -4.19 -20.57
N THR A 109 10.81 -5.35 -20.12
CA THR A 109 10.48 -6.68 -20.68
C THR A 109 9.51 -7.50 -19.80
N GLY A 110 8.79 -6.85 -18.87
CA GLY A 110 7.92 -7.54 -17.90
C GLY A 110 6.51 -7.82 -18.44
N LEU A 111 6.00 -9.03 -18.23
CA LEU A 111 4.75 -9.54 -18.84
C LEU A 111 3.50 -9.42 -17.94
N VAL A 112 3.52 -8.50 -16.96
CA VAL A 112 2.47 -8.37 -15.92
C VAL A 112 2.04 -6.92 -15.63
N GLY A 113 2.47 -5.98 -16.48
CA GLY A 113 2.22 -4.54 -16.31
C GLY A 113 2.96 -3.88 -15.13
N GLY A 114 3.83 -4.61 -14.42
CA GLY A 114 4.55 -4.11 -13.24
C GLY A 114 5.76 -3.23 -13.52
N SER A 115 6.08 -2.96 -14.79
CA SER A 115 7.23 -2.13 -15.22
C SER A 115 6.83 -0.80 -15.87
N VAL A 116 5.54 -0.45 -15.88
CA VAL A 116 5.02 0.77 -16.48
C VAL A 116 4.06 1.53 -15.54
N PRO A 117 3.90 2.85 -15.70
CA PRO A 117 2.87 3.64 -15.01
C PRO A 117 1.45 3.15 -15.29
N ILE A 118 0.54 3.39 -14.33
CA ILE A 118 -0.91 3.16 -14.47
C ILE A 118 -1.66 4.49 -14.57
N GLN A 119 -1.09 5.55 -14.02
CA GLN A 119 -1.53 6.94 -14.12
C GLN A 119 -0.34 7.80 -14.57
N ASP A 120 -0.02 8.87 -13.83
CA ASP A 120 1.06 9.82 -14.12
C ASP A 120 2.33 9.61 -13.27
N GLU A 121 2.55 8.39 -12.76
CA GLU A 121 3.71 8.07 -11.91
C GLU A 121 5.05 8.40 -12.60
N LEU A 122 6.01 8.92 -11.86
CA LEU A 122 7.34 9.26 -12.38
C LEU A 122 8.13 7.97 -12.65
N VAL A 123 8.65 7.80 -13.86
CA VAL A 123 9.48 6.63 -14.20
C VAL A 123 10.93 6.89 -13.80
N VAL A 124 11.52 6.00 -13.00
CA VAL A 124 12.97 5.96 -12.76
C VAL A 124 13.55 4.82 -13.59
N ASN A 125 14.09 5.15 -14.76
CA ASN A 125 14.66 4.18 -15.68
C ASN A 125 16.16 3.96 -15.39
N LEU A 126 16.54 2.73 -15.08
CA LEU A 126 17.89 2.37 -14.63
C LEU A 126 18.90 2.15 -15.76
N GLY A 127 18.51 2.27 -17.03
CA GLY A 127 19.38 1.95 -18.18
C GLY A 127 20.63 2.84 -18.36
N ASN A 128 20.79 3.90 -17.55
CA ASN A 128 22.03 4.70 -17.46
C ASN A 128 22.98 4.20 -16.35
N MET A 129 22.55 3.28 -15.49
CA MET A 129 23.38 2.56 -14.49
C MET A 129 23.79 1.21 -15.08
N SER A 130 24.83 1.20 -15.92
CA SER A 130 25.19 0.01 -16.72
C SER A 130 26.65 -0.44 -16.56
N ASN A 131 27.33 -0.03 -15.48
CA ASN A 131 28.72 -0.38 -15.24
C ASN A 131 28.85 -1.76 -14.56
N ILE A 132 29.77 -2.58 -15.06
CA ILE A 132 30.33 -3.69 -14.29
C ILE A 132 31.32 -3.07 -13.30
N ARG A 133 31.09 -3.29 -12.00
CA ARG A 133 31.86 -2.66 -10.91
C ARG A 133 33.11 -3.46 -10.58
N SER A 134 33.01 -4.79 -10.56
CA SER A 134 34.13 -5.71 -10.38
C SER A 134 33.76 -7.13 -10.81
N PHE A 135 34.78 -7.94 -11.08
CA PHE A 135 34.68 -9.39 -11.18
C PHE A 135 35.90 -10.00 -10.47
N ASP A 136 35.67 -11.06 -9.69
CA ASP A 136 36.72 -11.86 -9.07
C ASP A 136 36.77 -13.26 -9.73
N ASP A 137 37.82 -13.45 -10.53
CA ASP A 137 38.14 -14.65 -11.29
C ASP A 137 38.34 -15.90 -10.39
N ALA A 138 38.85 -15.72 -9.17
CA ALA A 138 39.10 -16.84 -8.25
C ALA A 138 37.82 -17.36 -7.57
N SER A 139 36.77 -16.55 -7.47
CA SER A 139 35.50 -16.88 -6.82
C SER A 139 34.31 -16.97 -7.78
N GLY A 140 34.47 -16.48 -9.02
CA GLY A 140 33.39 -16.33 -9.99
C GLY A 140 32.36 -15.26 -9.59
N ILE A 141 32.72 -14.24 -8.81
CA ILE A 141 31.75 -13.27 -8.29
C ILE A 141 31.76 -12.00 -9.13
N LEU A 142 30.61 -11.70 -9.73
CA LEU A 142 30.35 -10.48 -10.51
C LEU A 142 29.62 -9.46 -9.65
N VAL A 143 30.07 -8.20 -9.67
CA VAL A 143 29.33 -7.06 -9.11
C VAL A 143 29.05 -6.06 -10.23
N ALA A 144 27.78 -5.71 -10.42
CA ALA A 144 27.31 -4.88 -11.52
C ALA A 144 26.21 -3.91 -11.09
N ASP A 145 26.05 -2.81 -11.83
CA ASP A 145 24.89 -1.93 -11.70
C ASP A 145 23.60 -2.63 -12.15
N ALA A 146 22.48 -2.23 -11.55
CA ALA A 146 21.16 -2.82 -11.81
C ALA A 146 20.66 -2.70 -13.28
N GLY A 147 21.15 -1.72 -14.04
CA GLY A 147 20.79 -1.50 -15.44
C GLY A 147 21.67 -2.24 -16.45
N CYS A 148 22.65 -3.04 -16.02
CA CYS A 148 23.42 -3.90 -16.93
C CYS A 148 22.50 -4.92 -17.63
N ILE A 149 22.55 -4.95 -18.96
CA ILE A 149 21.78 -5.89 -19.80
C ILE A 149 22.35 -7.31 -19.65
N LEU A 150 21.47 -8.32 -19.52
CA LEU A 150 21.86 -9.70 -19.27
C LEU A 150 22.83 -10.25 -20.34
N GLN A 151 22.55 -10.02 -21.62
CA GLN A 151 23.45 -10.39 -22.72
C GLN A 151 24.84 -9.76 -22.56
N SER A 152 24.93 -8.46 -22.24
CA SER A 152 26.21 -7.78 -22.06
C SER A 152 27.01 -8.27 -20.85
N LEU A 153 26.34 -8.78 -19.81
CA LEU A 153 27.01 -9.48 -18.70
C LEU A 153 27.54 -10.86 -19.14
N SER A 154 26.77 -11.61 -19.93
CA SER A 154 27.23 -12.87 -20.52
C SER A 154 28.43 -12.66 -21.46
N ASP A 155 28.36 -11.69 -22.38
CA ASP A 155 29.42 -11.37 -23.34
C ASP A 155 30.73 -10.98 -22.64
N TYR A 156 30.65 -10.32 -21.49
CA TYR A 156 31.79 -9.97 -20.65
C TYR A 156 32.43 -11.18 -19.94
N LEU A 157 31.63 -12.16 -19.51
CA LEU A 157 32.09 -13.34 -18.79
C LEU A 157 32.63 -14.46 -19.71
N VAL A 158 32.17 -14.54 -20.97
CA VAL A 158 32.64 -15.51 -21.97
C VAL A 158 34.17 -15.57 -22.09
N PRO A 159 34.92 -14.46 -22.32
CA PRO A 159 36.38 -14.50 -22.40
C PRO A 159 37.08 -14.80 -21.07
N LEU A 160 36.34 -14.78 -19.95
CA LEU A 160 36.82 -15.14 -18.60
C LEU A 160 36.49 -16.60 -18.25
N ASN A 161 35.84 -17.35 -19.16
CA ASN A 161 35.37 -18.73 -18.93
C ASN A 161 34.31 -18.83 -17.82
N HIS A 162 33.43 -17.83 -17.71
CA HIS A 162 32.29 -17.83 -16.78
C HIS A 162 30.97 -17.57 -17.51
N VAL A 163 29.85 -17.91 -16.86
CA VAL A 163 28.48 -17.68 -17.35
C VAL A 163 27.57 -17.15 -16.24
N VAL A 164 26.64 -16.25 -16.59
CA VAL A 164 25.58 -15.80 -15.67
C VAL A 164 24.69 -17.01 -15.33
N PRO A 165 24.26 -17.22 -14.06
CA PRO A 165 23.44 -18.35 -13.64
C PRO A 165 21.96 -18.25 -14.11
N LEU A 166 21.70 -17.51 -15.17
CA LEU A 166 20.38 -17.15 -15.68
C LEU A 166 20.47 -16.96 -17.20
N ASP A 167 19.56 -17.59 -17.95
CA ASP A 167 19.36 -17.30 -19.37
C ASP A 167 17.87 -17.38 -19.73
N LEU A 168 17.38 -16.44 -20.54
CA LEU A 168 15.96 -16.28 -20.90
C LEU A 168 15.81 -15.51 -22.22
N GLY A 169 14.71 -15.71 -22.95
CA GLY A 169 14.56 -15.17 -24.32
C GLY A 169 14.68 -13.64 -24.45
N ALA A 170 14.46 -12.87 -23.39
CA ALA A 170 14.64 -11.42 -23.37
C ALA A 170 16.08 -10.95 -23.05
N LYS A 171 17.09 -11.86 -23.08
CA LYS A 171 18.49 -11.61 -22.68
C LYS A 171 19.11 -10.35 -23.28
N GLY A 172 18.79 -10.02 -24.53
CA GLY A 172 19.27 -8.82 -25.24
C GLY A 172 18.71 -7.47 -24.77
N SER A 173 17.73 -7.45 -23.86
CA SER A 173 17.11 -6.21 -23.36
C SER A 173 16.83 -6.21 -21.85
N CYS A 174 16.57 -7.37 -21.24
CA CYS A 174 16.35 -7.46 -19.79
C CYS A 174 17.62 -7.05 -19.02
N GLN A 175 17.44 -6.42 -17.86
CA GLN A 175 18.53 -5.87 -17.04
C GLN A 175 18.59 -6.57 -15.69
N ILE A 176 19.79 -6.74 -15.13
CA ILE A 176 20.02 -7.62 -13.98
C ILE A 176 19.20 -7.23 -12.74
N GLY A 177 19.03 -5.93 -12.45
CA GLY A 177 18.18 -5.45 -11.37
C GLY A 177 16.68 -5.69 -11.62
N GLY A 178 16.26 -5.73 -12.88
CA GLY A 178 14.91 -6.17 -13.27
C GLY A 178 14.71 -7.66 -13.03
N ASN A 179 15.66 -8.49 -13.48
CA ASN A 179 15.65 -9.94 -13.30
C ASN A 179 15.60 -10.32 -11.81
N VAL A 180 16.39 -9.62 -10.98
CA VAL A 180 16.35 -9.70 -9.51
C VAL A 180 14.98 -9.28 -8.98
N SER A 181 14.45 -8.13 -9.41
CA SER A 181 13.16 -7.61 -8.94
C SER A 181 11.97 -8.49 -9.29
N THR A 182 12.05 -9.34 -10.32
CA THR A 182 11.00 -10.32 -10.66
C THR A 182 11.30 -11.74 -10.19
N ASN A 183 12.50 -12.02 -9.66
CA ASN A 183 13.03 -13.38 -9.44
C ASN A 183 12.91 -14.26 -10.72
N ALA A 184 13.44 -13.75 -11.84
CA ALA A 184 13.36 -14.43 -13.14
C ALA A 184 13.94 -15.86 -13.10
N GLY A 185 13.27 -16.80 -13.77
CA GLY A 185 13.61 -18.22 -13.79
C GLY A 185 14.47 -18.62 -15.00
N GLY A 186 13.82 -18.79 -16.15
CA GLY A 186 14.49 -19.06 -17.43
C GLY A 186 15.06 -20.48 -17.63
N LEU A 187 15.69 -20.66 -18.79
CA LEU A 187 15.96 -21.95 -19.44
C LEU A 187 16.88 -22.90 -18.67
N ARG A 188 17.66 -22.39 -17.71
CA ARG A 188 18.70 -23.14 -16.97
C ARG A 188 18.53 -23.11 -15.45
N LEU A 189 17.36 -22.71 -14.94
CA LEU A 189 17.06 -22.72 -13.50
C LEU A 189 17.21 -24.13 -12.88
N LEU A 190 16.95 -25.19 -13.66
CA LEU A 190 17.18 -26.59 -13.25
C LEU A 190 18.63 -26.86 -12.79
N ARG A 191 19.62 -26.14 -13.32
CA ARG A 191 21.05 -26.33 -13.00
C ARG A 191 21.62 -25.30 -12.04
N TYR A 192 21.24 -24.03 -12.20
CA TYR A 192 21.82 -22.93 -11.43
C TYR A 192 20.91 -22.38 -10.32
N GLY A 193 19.66 -22.85 -10.23
CA GLY A 193 18.70 -22.46 -9.21
C GLY A 193 18.11 -21.05 -9.41
N SER A 194 17.26 -20.65 -8.46
CA SER A 194 16.68 -19.31 -8.41
C SER A 194 17.70 -18.26 -7.97
N LEU A 195 17.50 -17.01 -8.42
CA LEU A 195 18.27 -15.85 -7.98
C LEU A 195 18.33 -15.67 -6.45
N HIS A 196 17.35 -16.17 -5.69
CA HIS A 196 17.41 -16.23 -4.21
C HIS A 196 18.65 -16.97 -3.67
N GLY A 197 19.23 -17.91 -4.41
CA GLY A 197 20.44 -18.66 -4.04
C GLY A 197 21.73 -18.18 -4.73
N SER A 198 21.61 -17.53 -5.88
CA SER A 198 22.75 -17.12 -6.72
C SER A 198 23.14 -15.64 -6.55
N VAL A 199 22.20 -14.78 -6.18
CA VAL A 199 22.50 -13.41 -5.71
C VAL A 199 23.14 -13.50 -4.32
N LEU A 200 24.31 -12.89 -4.16
CA LEU A 200 25.04 -12.84 -2.89
C LEU A 200 24.67 -11.60 -2.08
N GLY A 201 24.54 -10.46 -2.76
CA GLY A 201 24.27 -9.16 -2.15
C GLY A 201 23.56 -8.18 -3.09
N LEU A 202 22.91 -7.17 -2.52
CA LEU A 202 22.18 -6.12 -3.24
C LEU A 202 22.43 -4.74 -2.61
N GLU A 203 22.52 -3.72 -3.46
CA GLU A 203 22.47 -2.31 -3.08
C GLU A 203 21.10 -1.75 -3.46
N VAL A 204 20.31 -1.28 -2.48
CA VAL A 204 18.89 -0.91 -2.68
C VAL A 204 18.61 0.49 -2.13
N VAL A 205 17.94 1.34 -2.91
CA VAL A 205 17.38 2.61 -2.43
C VAL A 205 15.98 2.38 -1.89
N LEU A 206 15.78 2.66 -0.61
CA LEU A 206 14.50 2.54 0.08
C LEU A 206 13.57 3.75 -0.20
N PRO A 207 12.26 3.66 0.11
CA PRO A 207 11.26 4.67 -0.26
C PRO A 207 11.46 6.05 0.38
N ASP A 208 12.28 6.17 1.43
CA ASP A 208 12.71 7.44 2.04
C ASP A 208 13.99 8.03 1.42
N GLY A 209 14.60 7.30 0.48
CA GLY A 209 15.92 7.58 -0.08
C GLY A 209 17.08 7.05 0.76
N THR A 210 16.85 6.23 1.79
CA THR A 210 17.95 5.55 2.50
C THR A 210 18.57 4.50 1.59
N ILE A 211 19.90 4.50 1.48
CA ILE A 211 20.64 3.44 0.76
C ILE A 211 20.87 2.28 1.74
N LEU A 212 20.23 1.15 1.46
CA LEU A 212 20.53 -0.13 2.07
C LEU A 212 21.63 -0.80 1.26
N ASP A 213 22.87 -0.64 1.71
CA ASP A 213 24.01 -1.39 1.18
C ASP A 213 24.10 -2.76 1.88
N GLN A 214 23.77 -3.81 1.13
CA GLN A 214 24.15 -5.19 1.42
C GLN A 214 24.82 -5.82 0.20
N LEU A 215 25.68 -5.08 -0.51
CA LEU A 215 26.37 -5.53 -1.73
C LEU A 215 27.55 -6.49 -1.42
N THR A 216 27.32 -7.44 -0.51
CA THR A 216 28.31 -8.43 -0.07
C THR A 216 28.70 -9.39 -1.18
N THR A 217 29.99 -9.68 -1.25
CA THR A 217 30.61 -10.69 -2.13
C THR A 217 30.91 -12.00 -1.38
N LEU A 218 30.32 -12.21 -0.20
CA LEU A 218 30.56 -13.42 0.58
C LEU A 218 29.64 -14.56 0.14
N ARG A 219 30.22 -15.72 -0.21
CA ARG A 219 29.45 -16.92 -0.57
C ARG A 219 28.57 -17.47 0.58
N LYS A 220 28.93 -17.13 1.82
CA LYS A 220 28.20 -17.43 3.06
C LYS A 220 28.35 -16.24 4.01
N ASP A 221 27.24 -15.67 4.43
CA ASP A 221 27.17 -14.65 5.48
C ASP A 221 25.90 -14.90 6.30
N ASN A 222 26.06 -15.07 7.62
CA ASN A 222 24.98 -15.39 8.55
C ASN A 222 24.89 -14.33 9.68
N THR A 223 25.37 -13.11 9.44
CA THR A 223 25.47 -12.04 10.45
C THR A 223 24.15 -11.32 10.79
N GLY A 224 23.00 -11.90 10.44
CA GLY A 224 21.68 -11.36 10.77
C GLY A 224 20.56 -11.99 9.93
N TYR A 225 19.51 -11.22 9.66
CA TYR A 225 18.50 -11.58 8.67
C TYR A 225 19.02 -11.32 7.25
N ASP A 226 18.71 -12.21 6.32
CA ASP A 226 19.10 -12.08 4.91
C ASP A 226 18.17 -11.10 4.16
N LEU A 227 18.29 -9.80 4.47
CA LEU A 227 17.32 -8.77 4.04
C LEU A 227 17.22 -8.64 2.52
N LYS A 228 18.29 -8.95 1.75
CA LYS A 228 18.26 -8.95 0.28
C LYS A 228 17.11 -9.81 -0.28
N GLN A 229 16.75 -10.90 0.41
CA GLN A 229 15.68 -11.83 0.02
C GLN A 229 14.30 -11.17 -0.03
N LEU A 230 14.11 -10.05 0.68
CA LEU A 230 12.87 -9.27 0.64
C LEU A 230 12.71 -8.48 -0.66
N PHE A 231 13.81 -8.20 -1.37
CA PHE A 231 13.81 -7.40 -2.60
C PHE A 231 13.86 -8.24 -3.88
N ILE A 232 14.37 -9.48 -3.78
CA ILE A 232 14.30 -10.48 -4.85
C ILE A 232 12.82 -10.87 -5.03
N GLY A 233 12.25 -10.62 -6.22
CA GLY A 233 10.82 -10.81 -6.49
C GLY A 233 9.88 -9.70 -5.96
N ALA A 234 10.40 -8.55 -5.49
CA ALA A 234 9.59 -7.47 -4.93
C ALA A 234 8.98 -6.48 -5.94
N GLU A 235 9.28 -6.62 -7.23
CA GLU A 235 8.75 -5.79 -8.33
C GLU A 235 8.90 -4.27 -8.11
N GLY A 236 10.02 -3.85 -7.50
CA GLY A 236 10.26 -2.45 -7.16
C GLY A 236 9.35 -1.86 -6.07
N THR A 237 8.45 -2.64 -5.47
CA THR A 237 7.45 -2.14 -4.52
C THR A 237 7.99 -1.83 -3.12
N LEU A 238 9.17 -2.33 -2.76
CA LEU A 238 9.83 -2.08 -1.46
C LEU A 238 11.04 -1.13 -1.57
N GLY A 239 11.47 -0.78 -2.78
CA GLY A 239 12.68 -0.02 -3.05
C GLY A 239 13.21 -0.27 -4.47
N ILE A 240 14.24 0.47 -4.86
CA ILE A 240 14.91 0.36 -6.17
C ILE A 240 16.22 -0.39 -6.01
N VAL A 241 16.36 -1.57 -6.63
CA VAL A 241 17.66 -2.25 -6.75
C VAL A 241 18.56 -1.42 -7.66
N THR A 242 19.79 -1.14 -7.20
CA THR A 242 20.75 -0.24 -7.87
C THR A 242 22.10 -0.89 -8.15
N GLY A 243 22.51 -1.87 -7.35
CA GLY A 243 23.65 -2.74 -7.60
C GLY A 243 23.35 -4.19 -7.21
N VAL A 244 23.98 -5.14 -7.90
CA VAL A 244 23.81 -6.58 -7.69
C VAL A 244 25.18 -7.25 -7.59
N SER A 245 25.38 -8.07 -6.55
CA SER A 245 26.48 -9.04 -6.46
C SER A 245 25.92 -10.44 -6.69
N ILE A 246 26.45 -11.16 -7.68
CA ILE A 246 25.95 -12.45 -8.13
C ILE A 246 27.09 -13.45 -8.34
N LEU A 247 26.88 -14.69 -7.91
CA LEU A 247 27.76 -15.81 -8.19
C LEU A 247 27.54 -16.28 -9.63
N THR A 248 28.57 -16.20 -10.46
CA THR A 248 28.59 -16.78 -11.81
C THR A 248 29.00 -18.25 -11.73
N ALA A 249 28.58 -19.06 -12.69
CA ALA A 249 29.10 -20.42 -12.83
C ALA A 249 30.33 -20.39 -13.75
N ALA A 250 31.24 -21.36 -13.59
CA ALA A 250 32.26 -21.61 -14.60
C ALA A 250 31.59 -22.06 -15.91
N ALA A 251 32.12 -21.62 -17.04
CA ALA A 251 31.61 -22.01 -18.36
C ALA A 251 31.85 -23.51 -18.61
N PRO A 252 30.86 -24.24 -19.15
CA PRO A 252 31.04 -25.64 -19.48
C PRO A 252 32.02 -25.83 -20.65
N HIS A 253 32.87 -26.86 -20.57
CA HIS A 253 33.79 -27.24 -21.64
C HIS A 253 33.11 -28.06 -22.75
N ALA A 254 31.97 -28.66 -22.42
CA ALA A 254 31.10 -29.35 -23.36
C ALA A 254 29.64 -29.04 -23.03
N SER A 255 28.85 -28.75 -24.06
CA SER A 255 27.40 -28.62 -23.98
C SER A 255 26.79 -29.31 -25.19
N ASN A 256 25.83 -30.20 -24.95
CA ASN A 256 25.14 -30.98 -25.97
C ASN A 256 23.63 -30.76 -25.80
N ASN A 257 22.85 -30.86 -26.88
CA ASN A 257 21.39 -30.94 -26.77
C ASN A 257 20.80 -31.95 -27.74
N VAL A 258 19.67 -32.53 -27.34
CA VAL A 258 18.92 -33.54 -28.09
C VAL A 258 17.44 -33.20 -28.06
N MET A 259 16.78 -33.32 -29.22
CA MET A 259 15.33 -33.23 -29.35
C MET A 259 14.77 -34.65 -29.48
N LEU A 260 13.91 -35.04 -28.53
CA LEU A 260 13.27 -36.35 -28.46
C LEU A 260 11.79 -36.21 -28.85
N SER A 261 11.27 -37.13 -29.66
CA SER A 261 9.83 -37.25 -29.94
C SER A 261 9.22 -38.40 -29.15
N LEU A 262 8.04 -38.18 -28.55
CA LEU A 262 7.42 -39.09 -27.59
C LEU A 262 6.03 -39.55 -28.08
N PRO A 263 5.65 -40.83 -27.85
CA PRO A 263 4.37 -41.37 -28.31
C PRO A 263 3.17 -40.80 -27.54
N ALA A 264 3.35 -40.44 -26.27
CA ALA A 264 2.33 -39.83 -25.42
C ALA A 264 2.96 -38.91 -24.39
N PHE A 265 2.17 -38.00 -23.81
CA PHE A 265 2.62 -37.17 -22.67
C PHE A 265 3.06 -38.00 -21.46
N ASP A 266 2.41 -39.14 -21.20
CA ASP A 266 2.66 -39.90 -19.97
C ASP A 266 4.09 -40.47 -19.90
N ASN A 267 4.78 -40.57 -21.06
CA ASN A 267 6.19 -40.91 -21.20
C ASN A 267 7.14 -39.81 -20.70
N VAL A 268 6.71 -38.54 -20.59
CA VAL A 268 7.55 -37.40 -20.18
C VAL A 268 8.13 -37.58 -18.78
N LEU A 269 7.38 -38.18 -17.84
CA LEU A 269 7.84 -38.34 -16.45
C LEU A 269 8.73 -39.58 -16.21
N PRO A 270 8.48 -40.76 -16.82
CA PRO A 270 9.49 -41.80 -16.97
C PRO A 270 10.79 -41.26 -17.57
N LEU A 271 10.71 -40.58 -18.72
CA LEU A 271 11.88 -39.99 -19.38
C LEU A 271 12.62 -38.99 -18.47
N TYR A 272 11.90 -38.10 -17.77
CA TYR A 272 12.53 -37.14 -16.86
C TYR A 272 13.20 -37.81 -15.63
N LYS A 273 12.68 -38.95 -15.15
CA LYS A 273 13.38 -39.75 -14.12
C LYS A 273 14.68 -40.32 -14.69
N GLU A 274 14.62 -40.90 -15.88
CA GLU A 274 15.72 -41.65 -16.47
C GLU A 274 16.85 -40.74 -16.97
N VAL A 275 16.50 -39.63 -17.62
CA VAL A 275 17.45 -38.55 -17.98
C VAL A 275 18.16 -38.01 -16.74
N LYS A 276 17.45 -37.78 -15.62
CA LYS A 276 18.10 -37.39 -14.36
C LYS A 276 18.97 -38.49 -13.78
N ARG A 277 18.56 -39.77 -13.88
CA ARG A 277 19.33 -40.90 -13.36
C ARG A 277 20.67 -41.06 -14.10
N GLN A 278 20.67 -40.99 -15.43
CA GLN A 278 21.87 -41.23 -16.24
C GLN A 278 22.75 -39.99 -16.38
N LEU A 279 22.17 -38.81 -16.67
CA LEU A 279 22.96 -37.60 -16.89
C LEU A 279 23.35 -36.92 -15.56
N SER A 280 22.52 -37.06 -14.51
CA SER A 280 22.80 -36.57 -13.15
C SER A 280 23.26 -35.11 -13.12
N GLU A 281 24.53 -34.85 -12.79
CA GLU A 281 25.09 -33.52 -12.54
C GLU A 281 25.36 -32.69 -13.80
N ILE A 282 25.39 -33.32 -14.99
CA ILE A 282 25.65 -32.61 -16.26
C ILE A 282 24.38 -32.10 -16.93
N LEU A 283 23.19 -32.51 -16.48
CA LEU A 283 21.91 -31.99 -16.98
C LEU A 283 21.84 -30.46 -16.80
N SER A 284 21.38 -29.72 -17.81
CA SER A 284 21.22 -28.26 -17.75
C SER A 284 19.84 -27.73 -18.13
N ALA A 285 19.10 -28.43 -19.00
CA ALA A 285 17.69 -28.13 -19.29
C ALA A 285 16.87 -29.39 -19.58
N PHE A 286 15.56 -29.33 -19.31
CA PHE A 286 14.58 -30.35 -19.71
C PHE A 286 13.24 -29.66 -20.02
N GLU A 287 12.97 -29.46 -21.30
CA GLU A 287 11.88 -28.63 -21.81
C GLU A 287 10.84 -29.48 -22.54
N PHE A 288 9.59 -29.43 -22.08
CA PHE A 288 8.45 -30.10 -22.71
C PHE A 288 7.77 -29.20 -23.76
N ILE A 289 7.32 -29.80 -24.87
CA ILE A 289 6.59 -29.12 -25.95
C ILE A 289 5.40 -29.99 -26.41
N ASP A 290 4.16 -29.52 -26.23
CA ASP A 290 2.95 -30.12 -26.83
C ASP A 290 3.05 -30.15 -28.37
N ARG A 291 2.57 -31.22 -29.02
CA ARG A 291 2.62 -31.38 -30.48
C ARG A 291 2.12 -30.17 -31.25
N ARG A 292 1.02 -29.54 -30.82
CA ARG A 292 0.47 -28.36 -31.51
C ARG A 292 1.37 -27.13 -31.35
N ALA A 293 2.11 -27.00 -30.24
CA ALA A 293 3.09 -25.94 -30.09
C ALA A 293 4.27 -26.10 -31.06
N TYR A 294 4.76 -27.33 -31.24
CA TYR A 294 5.80 -27.65 -32.24
C TYR A 294 5.32 -27.42 -33.68
N ASP A 295 4.13 -27.94 -34.06
CA ASP A 295 3.55 -27.75 -35.39
C ASP A 295 3.46 -26.24 -35.76
N LEU A 296 3.07 -25.41 -34.78
CA LEU A 296 2.99 -23.95 -34.95
C LEU A 296 4.36 -23.28 -35.02
N ALA A 297 5.38 -23.77 -34.30
CA ALA A 297 6.74 -23.27 -34.39
C ALA A 297 7.30 -23.46 -35.82
N VAL A 298 7.13 -24.66 -36.38
CA VAL A 298 7.53 -24.97 -37.76
C VAL A 298 6.72 -24.14 -38.76
N LYS A 299 5.39 -24.04 -38.60
CA LYS A 299 4.51 -23.20 -39.43
C LYS A 299 4.96 -21.73 -39.50
N HIS A 300 5.44 -21.18 -38.37
CA HIS A 300 5.80 -19.77 -38.21
C HIS A 300 7.30 -19.47 -38.37
N GLY A 301 8.06 -20.43 -38.89
CA GLY A 301 9.43 -20.23 -39.36
C GLY A 301 10.53 -20.37 -38.30
N GLN A 302 10.25 -20.99 -37.14
CA GLN A 302 11.24 -21.18 -36.06
C GLN A 302 12.26 -22.31 -36.35
N GLY A 303 12.36 -22.75 -37.61
CA GLY A 303 13.16 -23.88 -38.05
C GLY A 303 12.38 -25.20 -38.09
N ARG A 304 13.11 -26.31 -38.17
CA ARG A 304 12.61 -27.68 -38.13
C ARG A 304 13.65 -28.56 -37.44
N ALA A 305 13.34 -29.10 -36.26
CA ALA A 305 14.27 -29.91 -35.48
C ALA A 305 14.33 -31.39 -35.92
N LEU A 306 13.19 -31.91 -36.38
CA LEU A 306 12.95 -33.32 -36.67
C LEU A 306 12.31 -33.47 -38.07
N ASP A 307 12.62 -34.54 -38.80
CA ASP A 307 12.10 -34.84 -40.14
C ASP A 307 10.60 -35.22 -40.15
N ASP A 308 10.03 -35.65 -41.27
CA ASP A 308 8.59 -35.99 -41.35
C ASP A 308 8.25 -37.34 -40.68
N ARG A 309 9.22 -38.24 -40.55
CA ARG A 309 9.09 -39.59 -39.96
C ARG A 309 9.32 -39.53 -38.45
N GLU A 310 10.29 -38.75 -38.00
CA GLU A 310 10.59 -38.51 -36.58
C GLU A 310 9.45 -37.76 -35.86
N VAL A 311 8.62 -37.05 -36.63
CA VAL A 311 7.40 -36.34 -36.20
C VAL A 311 6.14 -37.20 -36.40
N GLU A 312 6.21 -38.31 -37.14
CA GLU A 312 5.10 -39.26 -37.28
C GLU A 312 4.85 -39.99 -35.95
N GLY A 313 3.58 -40.19 -35.59
CA GLY A 313 3.19 -40.81 -34.31
C GLY A 313 3.54 -40.04 -33.02
N ALA A 314 4.13 -38.84 -33.10
CA ALA A 314 4.56 -38.09 -31.92
C ALA A 314 3.44 -37.17 -31.34
N GLU A 315 3.04 -37.39 -30.09
CA GLU A 315 2.09 -36.53 -29.35
C GLU A 315 2.76 -35.35 -28.61
N CYS A 316 4.06 -35.44 -28.32
CA CYS A 316 4.83 -34.35 -27.75
C CYS A 316 6.34 -34.52 -27.99
N PHE A 317 7.10 -33.50 -27.62
CA PHE A 317 8.55 -33.46 -27.75
C PHE A 317 9.21 -33.01 -26.44
N VAL A 318 10.45 -33.43 -26.25
CA VAL A 318 11.31 -33.01 -25.14
C VAL A 318 12.67 -32.57 -25.68
N LEU A 319 13.10 -31.36 -25.33
CA LEU A 319 14.48 -30.91 -25.51
C LEU A 319 15.24 -31.13 -24.20
N VAL A 320 16.36 -31.87 -24.26
CA VAL A 320 17.31 -32.03 -23.15
C VAL A 320 18.60 -31.29 -23.51
N GLU A 321 19.15 -30.53 -22.57
CA GLU A 321 20.49 -29.94 -22.67
C GLU A 321 21.39 -30.54 -21.58
N THR A 322 22.66 -30.82 -21.91
CA THR A 322 23.74 -31.04 -20.94
C THR A 322 24.78 -29.93 -21.01
N SER A 323 25.50 -29.75 -19.92
CA SER A 323 26.65 -28.86 -19.78
C SER A 323 27.59 -29.42 -18.70
N GLY A 324 28.83 -29.76 -19.07
CA GLY A 324 29.80 -30.40 -18.19
C GLY A 324 31.26 -29.98 -18.48
N SER A 325 32.20 -30.65 -17.81
CA SER A 325 33.62 -30.28 -17.76
C SER A 325 34.55 -31.16 -18.61
N ASN A 326 34.04 -32.31 -19.09
CA ASN A 326 34.77 -33.24 -19.95
C ASN A 326 33.82 -33.76 -21.05
N ARG A 327 34.18 -33.51 -22.31
CA ARG A 327 33.35 -33.89 -23.47
C ARG A 327 33.14 -35.39 -23.61
N GLU A 328 34.19 -36.18 -23.41
CA GLU A 328 34.17 -37.63 -23.60
C GLU A 328 33.22 -38.30 -22.58
N HIS A 329 33.26 -37.86 -21.32
CA HIS A 329 32.32 -38.32 -20.29
C HIS A 329 30.87 -37.86 -20.55
N ASP A 330 30.69 -36.63 -21.02
CA ASP A 330 29.36 -36.07 -21.32
C ASP A 330 28.72 -36.78 -22.53
N GLU A 331 29.51 -37.08 -23.55
CA GLU A 331 29.11 -37.87 -24.73
C GLU A 331 28.87 -39.34 -24.38
N GLU A 332 29.70 -39.98 -23.54
CA GLU A 332 29.46 -41.36 -23.07
C GLU A 332 28.12 -41.47 -22.33
N LYS A 333 27.86 -40.56 -21.37
CA LYS A 333 26.58 -40.50 -20.64
C LYS A 333 25.39 -40.30 -21.57
N LEU A 334 25.51 -39.43 -22.57
CA LEU A 334 24.41 -39.08 -23.47
C LEU A 334 24.14 -40.19 -24.50
N ASN A 335 25.18 -40.80 -25.08
CA ASN A 335 25.05 -41.96 -25.97
C ASN A 335 24.42 -43.14 -25.22
N LYS A 336 24.90 -43.43 -24.01
CA LYS A 336 24.35 -44.50 -23.16
C LYS A 336 22.90 -44.27 -22.76
N LEU A 337 22.50 -43.01 -22.51
CA LEU A 337 21.09 -42.67 -22.32
C LEU A 337 20.27 -43.01 -23.58
N LEU A 338 20.75 -42.62 -24.77
CA LEU A 338 20.03 -42.86 -26.02
C LEU A 338 19.95 -44.35 -26.38
N GLU A 339 21.02 -45.11 -26.17
CA GLU A 339 21.03 -46.58 -26.28
C GLU A 339 19.95 -47.21 -25.39
N ASN A 340 19.94 -46.88 -24.09
CA ASN A 340 18.92 -47.40 -23.16
C ASN A 340 17.50 -47.00 -23.57
N LEU A 341 17.28 -45.75 -24.02
CA LEU A 341 15.96 -45.29 -24.48
C LEU A 341 15.49 -45.94 -25.79
N MET A 342 16.41 -46.52 -26.57
CA MET A 342 16.09 -47.30 -27.78
C MET A 342 15.90 -48.80 -27.50
N GLU A 343 16.41 -49.32 -26.37
CA GLU A 343 16.26 -50.71 -25.93
C GLU A 343 15.13 -50.93 -24.90
N GLU A 344 14.58 -49.86 -24.30
CA GLU A 344 13.54 -49.96 -23.27
C GLU A 344 12.19 -50.44 -23.83
N GLU A 345 11.57 -51.42 -23.15
CA GLU A 345 10.27 -51.99 -23.52
C GLU A 345 9.29 -51.91 -22.32
N PRO A 346 8.16 -51.19 -22.42
CA PRO A 346 7.68 -50.42 -23.58
C PRO A 346 8.49 -49.13 -23.80
N SER A 347 8.77 -48.79 -25.07
CA SER A 347 9.59 -47.62 -25.41
C SER A 347 9.09 -46.30 -24.83
N LEU A 348 10.03 -45.51 -24.32
CA LEU A 348 9.76 -44.15 -23.83
C LEU A 348 9.71 -43.10 -24.96
N ILE A 349 10.31 -43.35 -26.12
CA ILE A 349 10.45 -42.39 -27.24
C ILE A 349 10.13 -43.02 -28.61
N ASN A 350 9.79 -42.19 -29.59
CA ASN A 350 9.67 -42.57 -31.00
C ASN A 350 11.00 -42.43 -31.74
N SER A 351 11.70 -41.30 -31.53
CA SER A 351 13.01 -41.00 -32.12
C SER A 351 13.73 -39.89 -31.33
N GLY A 352 15.00 -39.63 -31.66
CA GLY A 352 15.80 -38.56 -31.08
C GLY A 352 16.88 -38.02 -32.01
N VAL A 353 16.97 -36.69 -32.13
CA VAL A 353 18.01 -35.99 -32.91
C VAL A 353 18.97 -35.27 -31.98
N LEU A 354 20.19 -35.79 -31.89
CA LEU A 354 21.33 -35.20 -31.20
C LEU A 354 21.98 -34.11 -32.08
N ALA A 355 22.32 -32.96 -31.51
CA ALA A 355 23.06 -31.92 -32.22
C ALA A 355 24.52 -32.30 -32.46
N THR A 356 24.93 -32.34 -33.73
CA THR A 356 26.29 -32.68 -34.19
C THR A 356 27.14 -31.44 -34.53
N SER A 357 26.57 -30.24 -34.43
CA SER A 357 27.25 -28.97 -34.72
C SER A 357 26.64 -27.80 -33.92
N PRO A 358 27.38 -26.70 -33.69
CA PRO A 358 26.85 -25.52 -33.01
C PRO A 358 25.63 -24.89 -33.71
N ALA A 359 25.57 -24.97 -35.04
CA ALA A 359 24.42 -24.50 -35.82
C ALA A 359 23.18 -25.38 -35.57
N GLN A 360 23.35 -26.71 -35.51
CA GLN A 360 22.26 -27.62 -35.15
C GLN A 360 21.82 -27.39 -33.70
N PHE A 361 22.76 -27.25 -32.76
CA PHE A 361 22.48 -26.99 -31.34
C PHE A 361 21.61 -25.73 -31.17
N ALA A 362 21.96 -24.64 -31.84
CA ALA A 362 21.18 -23.41 -31.86
C ALA A 362 19.79 -23.61 -32.51
N SER A 363 19.69 -24.39 -33.58
CA SER A 363 18.39 -24.65 -34.25
C SER A 363 17.41 -25.48 -33.41
N LEU A 364 17.91 -26.41 -32.58
CA LEU A 364 17.06 -27.15 -31.63
C LEU A 364 16.51 -26.23 -30.53
N TRP A 365 17.33 -25.31 -30.02
CA TRP A 365 16.90 -24.30 -29.05
C TRP A 365 15.94 -23.26 -29.65
N ALA A 366 16.14 -22.85 -30.90
CA ALA A 366 15.30 -21.86 -31.60
C ALA A 366 13.82 -22.28 -31.66
N ILE A 367 13.54 -23.57 -31.82
CA ILE A 367 12.17 -24.11 -31.74
C ILE A 367 11.53 -23.80 -30.37
N ARG A 368 12.28 -23.98 -29.28
CA ARG A 368 11.79 -23.82 -27.90
C ARG A 368 11.73 -22.36 -27.44
N GLU A 369 12.71 -21.53 -27.81
CA GLU A 369 12.68 -20.08 -27.54
C GLU A 369 11.60 -19.40 -28.39
N GLY A 370 11.42 -19.81 -29.65
CA GLY A 370 10.47 -19.24 -30.63
C GLY A 370 8.99 -19.55 -30.39
N LEU A 371 8.62 -20.43 -29.44
CA LEU A 371 7.22 -20.81 -29.18
C LEU A 371 6.34 -19.59 -28.84
N THR A 372 6.85 -18.68 -28.02
CA THR A 372 6.12 -17.46 -27.58
C THR A 372 5.77 -16.55 -28.75
N GLU A 373 6.68 -16.44 -29.73
CA GLU A 373 6.47 -15.67 -30.96
C GLU A 373 5.51 -16.40 -31.91
N ALA A 374 5.69 -17.72 -32.09
CA ALA A 374 4.83 -18.54 -32.95
C ALA A 374 3.35 -18.50 -32.51
N MET A 375 3.06 -18.54 -31.20
CA MET A 375 1.68 -18.38 -30.70
C MET A 375 1.11 -17.00 -31.05
N SER A 376 1.95 -15.96 -31.01
CA SER A 376 1.56 -14.56 -31.25
C SER A 376 1.40 -14.24 -32.76
N LYS A 377 2.03 -15.04 -33.63
CA LYS A 377 1.82 -15.03 -35.09
C LYS A 377 0.56 -15.79 -35.51
N GLU A 378 0.12 -16.79 -34.75
CA GLU A 378 -1.12 -17.55 -35.04
C GLU A 378 -2.41 -16.81 -34.63
N GLY A 379 -2.33 -15.96 -33.60
CA GLY A 379 -3.48 -15.21 -33.11
C GLY A 379 -3.20 -14.43 -31.82
N LYS A 380 -4.27 -14.06 -31.12
CA LYS A 380 -4.22 -13.39 -29.82
C LYS A 380 -4.10 -14.44 -28.72
N ALA A 381 -2.91 -14.54 -28.13
CA ALA A 381 -2.59 -15.54 -27.13
C ALA A 381 -2.86 -15.02 -25.70
N TYR A 382 -3.85 -15.58 -25.02
CA TYR A 382 -3.95 -15.49 -23.56
C TYR A 382 -2.85 -16.38 -22.96
N LYS A 383 -2.06 -15.82 -22.01
CA LYS A 383 -0.82 -16.44 -21.51
C LYS A 383 -0.88 -16.66 -20.00
N TYR A 384 -0.82 -17.93 -19.61
CA TYR A 384 -0.77 -18.37 -18.21
C TYR A 384 0.58 -19.06 -17.95
N ASP A 385 1.46 -18.33 -17.27
CA ASP A 385 2.68 -18.84 -16.64
C ASP A 385 2.31 -19.35 -15.24
N ILE A 386 2.42 -20.66 -15.02
CA ILE A 386 1.85 -21.35 -13.84
C ILE A 386 2.72 -22.52 -13.37
N SER A 387 2.86 -22.68 -12.05
CA SER A 387 3.50 -23.86 -11.45
C SER A 387 2.45 -24.88 -11.02
N VAL A 388 2.55 -26.14 -11.44
CA VAL A 388 1.70 -27.24 -10.98
C VAL A 388 2.52 -28.54 -10.82
N PRO A 389 2.05 -29.55 -10.06
CA PRO A 389 2.73 -30.83 -9.99
C PRO A 389 2.91 -31.43 -11.39
N LEU A 390 4.10 -31.95 -11.72
CA LEU A 390 4.49 -32.33 -13.09
C LEU A 390 3.48 -33.27 -13.77
N HIS A 391 2.89 -34.20 -13.02
CA HIS A 391 1.88 -35.16 -13.48
C HIS A 391 0.50 -34.54 -13.76
N LYS A 392 0.35 -33.21 -13.64
CA LYS A 392 -0.87 -32.43 -13.93
C LYS A 392 -0.73 -31.52 -15.14
N PHE A 393 0.43 -31.44 -15.80
CA PHE A 393 0.62 -30.59 -16.98
C PHE A 393 -0.43 -30.90 -18.07
N LYS A 394 -0.55 -32.18 -18.47
CA LYS A 394 -1.57 -32.63 -19.43
C LYS A 394 -2.99 -32.41 -18.92
N GLU A 395 -3.29 -32.73 -17.66
CA GLU A 395 -4.63 -32.54 -17.09
C GLU A 395 -5.04 -31.06 -17.13
N VAL A 396 -4.13 -30.11 -16.89
CA VAL A 396 -4.40 -28.66 -17.02
C VAL A 396 -4.73 -28.26 -18.46
N ILE A 397 -3.94 -28.74 -19.44
CA ILE A 397 -4.15 -28.43 -20.86
C ILE A 397 -5.48 -29.02 -21.35
N ASP A 398 -5.74 -30.29 -21.08
CA ASP A 398 -6.93 -31.01 -21.56
C ASP A 398 -8.21 -30.60 -20.83
N THR A 399 -8.13 -30.27 -19.52
CA THR A 399 -9.27 -29.70 -18.78
C THR A 399 -9.63 -28.30 -19.29
N THR A 400 -8.64 -27.49 -19.69
CA THR A 400 -8.88 -26.20 -20.35
C THR A 400 -9.49 -26.37 -21.76
N ARG A 401 -9.01 -27.36 -22.54
CA ARG A 401 -9.60 -27.73 -23.85
C ARG A 401 -11.07 -28.11 -23.70
N GLU A 402 -11.40 -28.99 -22.76
CA GLU A 402 -12.79 -29.44 -22.57
C GLU A 402 -13.70 -28.35 -22.01
N HIS A 403 -13.22 -27.53 -21.07
CA HIS A 403 -14.00 -26.39 -20.56
C HIS A 403 -14.37 -25.41 -21.68
N LEU A 404 -13.41 -24.99 -22.52
CA LEU A 404 -13.70 -24.11 -23.66
C LEU A 404 -14.60 -24.77 -24.71
N ARG A 405 -14.48 -26.09 -24.93
CA ARG A 405 -15.41 -26.86 -25.76
C ARG A 405 -16.83 -26.85 -25.18
N SER A 406 -16.98 -27.04 -23.88
CA SER A 406 -18.29 -27.00 -23.18
C SER A 406 -18.97 -25.62 -23.23
N LYS A 407 -18.17 -24.55 -23.39
CA LYS A 407 -18.64 -23.18 -23.63
C LYS A 407 -18.97 -22.88 -25.10
N GLY A 408 -18.65 -23.79 -26.03
CA GLY A 408 -18.78 -23.57 -27.46
C GLY A 408 -17.70 -22.65 -28.07
N LEU A 409 -16.61 -22.36 -27.34
CA LEU A 409 -15.58 -21.39 -27.72
C LEU A 409 -14.37 -22.01 -28.44
N LEU A 410 -14.21 -23.34 -28.42
CA LEU A 410 -13.08 -24.03 -29.06
C LEU A 410 -13.36 -24.32 -30.54
N HIS A 411 -13.30 -23.29 -31.39
CA HIS A 411 -13.43 -23.35 -32.85
C HIS A 411 -12.58 -22.24 -33.53
N PRO A 412 -12.29 -22.34 -34.84
CA PRO A 412 -11.32 -21.46 -35.53
C PRO A 412 -11.59 -19.95 -35.40
N ASP A 413 -12.86 -19.55 -35.32
CA ASP A 413 -13.29 -18.14 -35.27
C ASP A 413 -13.32 -17.56 -33.85
N ALA A 414 -13.06 -18.39 -32.83
CA ALA A 414 -12.92 -18.00 -31.43
C ALA A 414 -11.57 -18.49 -30.89
N VAL A 415 -11.52 -19.56 -30.10
CA VAL A 415 -10.27 -20.21 -29.66
C VAL A 415 -9.83 -21.27 -30.67
N LYS A 416 -8.76 -20.98 -31.42
CA LYS A 416 -8.13 -21.90 -32.36
C LYS A 416 -7.44 -23.06 -31.63
N HIS A 417 -6.63 -22.74 -30.62
CA HIS A 417 -5.72 -23.69 -29.98
C HIS A 417 -5.59 -23.44 -28.47
N VAL A 418 -5.42 -24.54 -27.74
CA VAL A 418 -4.93 -24.56 -26.34
C VAL A 418 -3.70 -25.45 -26.33
N VAL A 419 -2.56 -24.91 -25.91
CA VAL A 419 -1.26 -25.61 -25.91
C VAL A 419 -0.53 -25.37 -24.59
N GLY A 420 0.41 -26.26 -24.27
CA GLY A 420 1.33 -26.09 -23.16
C GLY A 420 2.75 -26.48 -23.54
N TYR A 421 3.72 -25.79 -22.95
CA TYR A 421 5.15 -26.08 -23.07
C TYR A 421 5.84 -25.53 -21.81
N GLY A 422 7.08 -25.92 -21.54
CA GLY A 422 7.85 -25.33 -20.46
C GLY A 422 8.75 -26.30 -19.69
N HIS A 423 9.04 -25.90 -18.47
CA HIS A 423 10.15 -26.36 -17.67
C HIS A 423 9.72 -27.54 -16.78
N VAL A 424 9.95 -28.78 -17.24
CA VAL A 424 9.66 -29.98 -16.42
C VAL A 424 10.66 -30.09 -15.25
N GLY A 425 11.81 -29.43 -15.38
CA GLY A 425 12.85 -29.32 -14.35
C GLY A 425 12.31 -28.86 -13.00
N ASP A 426 11.62 -27.71 -13.00
CA ASP A 426 11.13 -26.98 -11.82
C ASP A 426 9.60 -27.03 -11.64
N GLY A 427 8.85 -27.36 -12.69
CA GLY A 427 7.39 -27.48 -12.67
C GLY A 427 6.62 -26.28 -13.20
N ASN A 428 7.26 -25.38 -13.98
CA ASN A 428 6.57 -24.33 -14.72
C ASN A 428 5.95 -24.83 -16.06
N LEU A 429 4.68 -24.50 -16.27
CA LEU A 429 3.92 -24.72 -17.50
C LEU A 429 3.44 -23.38 -18.08
N HIS A 430 3.83 -23.07 -19.32
CA HIS A 430 3.33 -21.95 -20.12
C HIS A 430 2.06 -22.37 -20.89
N LEU A 431 0.91 -22.37 -20.22
CA LEU A 431 -0.39 -22.60 -20.84
C LEU A 431 -0.76 -21.39 -21.74
N ASN A 432 -0.82 -21.60 -23.05
CA ASN A 432 -1.20 -20.58 -24.03
C ASN A 432 -2.54 -20.95 -24.69
N VAL A 433 -3.48 -20.01 -24.70
CA VAL A 433 -4.77 -20.14 -25.37
C VAL A 433 -4.82 -19.13 -26.51
N VAL A 434 -4.74 -19.62 -27.76
CA VAL A 434 -4.65 -18.80 -28.97
C VAL A 434 -6.04 -18.62 -29.56
N ALA A 435 -6.52 -17.38 -29.55
CA ALA A 435 -7.79 -16.95 -30.12
C ALA A 435 -7.59 -16.12 -31.41
N GLU A 436 -8.65 -15.94 -32.20
CA GLU A 436 -8.65 -14.97 -33.31
C GLU A 436 -8.57 -13.52 -32.80
N ALA A 437 -9.31 -13.21 -31.74
CA ALA A 437 -9.31 -11.91 -31.06
C ALA A 437 -9.31 -12.06 -29.54
N TYR A 438 -8.84 -11.04 -28.82
CA TYR A 438 -9.16 -10.90 -27.40
C TYR A 438 -10.62 -10.49 -27.26
N THR A 439 -11.43 -11.29 -26.56
CA THR A 439 -12.84 -10.97 -26.27
C THR A 439 -13.12 -11.13 -24.77
N PRO A 440 -14.04 -10.32 -24.19
CA PRO A 440 -14.46 -10.49 -22.80
C PRO A 440 -15.12 -11.84 -22.51
N GLU A 441 -15.67 -12.51 -23.53
CA GLU A 441 -16.30 -13.83 -23.41
C GLU A 441 -15.26 -14.94 -23.23
N ILE A 442 -14.16 -14.92 -24.01
CA ILE A 442 -13.05 -15.87 -23.84
C ILE A 442 -12.31 -15.57 -22.53
N GLU A 443 -12.12 -14.28 -22.17
CA GLU A 443 -11.50 -13.89 -20.90
C GLU A 443 -12.34 -14.35 -19.69
N ALA A 444 -13.65 -14.13 -19.69
CA ALA A 444 -14.55 -14.60 -18.62
C ALA A 444 -14.83 -16.12 -18.64
N ALA A 445 -14.43 -16.83 -19.71
CA ALA A 445 -14.38 -18.29 -19.72
C ALA A 445 -13.09 -18.81 -19.08
N LEU A 446 -11.96 -18.13 -19.29
CA LEU A 446 -10.65 -18.52 -18.75
C LEU A 446 -10.43 -18.08 -17.31
N GLU A 447 -10.94 -16.91 -16.91
CA GLU A 447 -10.76 -16.33 -15.59
C GLU A 447 -12.12 -16.25 -14.86
N PRO A 448 -12.26 -16.82 -13.64
CA PRO A 448 -11.21 -17.35 -12.77
C PRO A 448 -10.80 -18.82 -13.02
N PHE A 449 -11.41 -19.52 -13.97
CA PHE A 449 -11.30 -20.98 -14.14
C PHE A 449 -9.86 -21.53 -14.13
N VAL A 450 -8.91 -20.91 -14.85
CA VAL A 450 -7.51 -21.36 -14.88
C VAL A 450 -6.85 -21.19 -13.50
N TYR A 451 -7.15 -20.11 -12.78
CA TYR A 451 -6.65 -19.89 -11.42
C TYR A 451 -7.28 -20.83 -10.39
N GLU A 452 -8.58 -21.15 -10.54
CA GLU A 452 -9.26 -22.18 -9.74
C GLU A 452 -8.65 -23.58 -10.00
N LEU A 453 -8.32 -23.89 -11.24
CA LEU A 453 -7.67 -25.15 -11.65
C LEU A 453 -6.24 -25.26 -11.11
N VAL A 454 -5.48 -24.16 -11.06
CA VAL A 454 -4.17 -24.10 -10.40
C VAL A 454 -4.30 -24.27 -8.88
N ALA A 455 -5.27 -23.59 -8.24
CA ALA A 455 -5.55 -23.71 -6.82
C ALA A 455 -5.96 -25.14 -6.40
N LYS A 456 -6.75 -25.84 -7.23
CA LYS A 456 -7.10 -27.27 -7.07
C LYS A 456 -5.85 -28.14 -6.90
N TYR A 457 -4.75 -27.84 -7.59
CA TYR A 457 -3.48 -28.56 -7.49
C TYR A 457 -2.47 -27.93 -6.52
N LYS A 458 -2.88 -26.91 -5.74
CA LYS A 458 -2.02 -26.12 -4.83
C LYS A 458 -0.83 -25.47 -5.54
N GLY A 459 -1.03 -25.07 -6.80
CA GLY A 459 -0.02 -24.49 -7.67
C GLY A 459 0.18 -22.98 -7.52
N SER A 460 1.10 -22.44 -8.33
CA SER A 460 1.35 -20.99 -8.43
C SER A 460 0.70 -20.41 -9.69
N ILE A 461 -0.07 -19.32 -9.55
CA ILE A 461 -0.64 -18.57 -10.69
C ILE A 461 0.37 -17.67 -11.42
N SER A 462 1.60 -17.63 -10.93
CA SER A 462 2.78 -17.10 -11.62
C SER A 462 4.00 -17.88 -11.16
N ALA A 463 4.78 -18.43 -12.09
CA ALA A 463 5.99 -19.18 -11.78
C ALA A 463 7.22 -18.27 -11.84
N GLU A 464 7.34 -17.48 -12.90
CA GLU A 464 8.49 -16.58 -13.12
C GLU A 464 8.12 -15.15 -13.58
N HIS A 465 6.92 -14.91 -14.13
CA HIS A 465 6.57 -13.59 -14.66
C HIS A 465 6.21 -12.54 -13.60
N GLY A 466 6.14 -12.92 -12.32
CA GLY A 466 5.70 -12.05 -11.22
C GLY A 466 4.20 -11.82 -11.17
N ILE A 467 3.74 -10.89 -10.34
CA ILE A 467 2.34 -10.56 -10.09
C ILE A 467 1.93 -9.28 -10.82
N GLY A 468 2.73 -8.21 -10.69
CA GLY A 468 2.48 -6.91 -11.28
C GLY A 468 1.11 -6.34 -10.94
N VAL A 469 0.53 -5.61 -11.88
CA VAL A 469 -0.86 -5.12 -11.79
C VAL A 469 -1.82 -6.22 -12.29
N MET A 470 -1.43 -6.96 -13.35
CA MET A 470 -2.28 -7.96 -13.99
C MET A 470 -2.79 -9.05 -13.03
N LYS A 471 -1.89 -9.69 -12.27
CA LYS A 471 -2.20 -10.89 -11.47
C LYS A 471 -2.45 -10.60 -9.99
N THR A 472 -2.45 -9.35 -9.50
CA THR A 472 -2.66 -9.10 -8.05
C THR A 472 -4.02 -9.65 -7.58
N HIS A 473 -5.06 -9.57 -8.43
CA HIS A 473 -6.38 -10.16 -8.16
C HIS A 473 -6.39 -11.71 -8.08
N ALA A 474 -5.38 -12.37 -8.65
CA ALA A 474 -5.26 -13.82 -8.70
C ALA A 474 -4.32 -14.37 -7.60
N LEU A 475 -3.54 -13.51 -6.93
CA LEU A 475 -2.67 -13.89 -5.80
C LEU A 475 -3.32 -14.83 -4.75
N PRO A 476 -4.62 -14.73 -4.40
CA PRO A 476 -5.28 -15.62 -3.44
C PRO A 476 -5.33 -17.09 -3.83
N TYR A 477 -5.34 -17.40 -5.13
CA TYR A 477 -5.36 -18.78 -5.63
C TYR A 477 -4.04 -19.53 -5.32
N SER A 478 -2.99 -18.81 -4.89
CA SER A 478 -1.68 -19.38 -4.53
C SER A 478 -1.11 -18.91 -3.19
N LYS A 479 -1.75 -17.94 -2.50
CA LYS A 479 -1.31 -17.41 -1.19
C LYS A 479 -2.51 -17.25 -0.26
N ASN A 480 -2.40 -17.76 0.97
CA ASN A 480 -3.42 -17.57 1.99
C ASN A 480 -3.46 -16.11 2.49
N SER A 481 -4.58 -15.72 3.12
CA SER A 481 -4.81 -14.37 3.66
C SER A 481 -3.69 -13.90 4.60
N VAL A 482 -3.18 -14.79 5.46
CA VAL A 482 -2.05 -14.51 6.36
C VAL A 482 -0.78 -14.11 5.60
N SER A 483 -0.45 -14.80 4.50
CA SER A 483 0.71 -14.45 3.66
C SER A 483 0.53 -13.07 3.02
N ILE A 484 -0.67 -12.80 2.49
CA ILE A 484 -1.02 -11.52 1.86
C ILE A 484 -1.01 -10.37 2.89
N GLU A 485 -1.45 -10.64 4.13
CA GLU A 485 -1.38 -9.68 5.23
C GLU A 485 0.07 -9.35 5.62
N TRP A 486 0.96 -10.35 5.68
CA TRP A 486 2.38 -10.12 5.94
C TRP A 486 3.07 -9.37 4.79
N MET A 487 2.76 -9.67 3.53
CA MET A 487 3.21 -8.86 2.39
C MET A 487 2.77 -7.39 2.53
N ARG A 488 1.52 -7.15 2.93
CA ARG A 488 0.98 -5.80 3.17
C ARG A 488 1.66 -5.10 4.35
N LYS A 489 1.96 -5.83 5.44
CA LYS A 489 2.73 -5.32 6.60
C LYS A 489 4.15 -4.92 6.20
N ILE A 490 4.84 -5.73 5.40
CA ILE A 490 6.19 -5.45 4.89
C ILE A 490 6.17 -4.24 3.95
N LYS A 491 5.21 -4.18 3.01
CA LYS A 491 5.02 -3.01 2.13
C LYS A 491 4.81 -1.72 2.92
N ASN A 492 3.94 -1.74 3.93
CA ASN A 492 3.68 -0.56 4.77
C ASN A 492 4.86 -0.18 5.68
N LEU A 493 5.77 -1.11 5.99
CA LEU A 493 6.96 -0.86 6.80
C LEU A 493 8.04 -0.12 5.98
N PHE A 494 8.32 -0.58 4.76
CA PHE A 494 9.29 0.07 3.88
C PHE A 494 8.71 1.34 3.23
N ASP A 495 7.48 1.27 2.72
CA ASP A 495 6.78 2.35 2.04
C ASP A 495 5.47 2.73 2.76
N PRO A 496 5.55 3.43 3.91
CA PRO A 496 4.36 3.94 4.60
C PRO A 496 3.63 5.05 3.81
N ASN A 497 4.19 5.49 2.68
CA ASN A 497 3.68 6.60 1.90
C ASN A 497 3.02 6.19 0.57
N GLY A 498 3.16 4.92 0.18
CA GLY A 498 2.56 4.30 -1.01
C GLY A 498 3.27 4.61 -2.33
N ILE A 499 4.37 5.35 -2.32
CA ILE A 499 4.96 5.91 -3.56
C ILE A 499 5.57 4.88 -4.49
N MET A 500 6.05 3.73 -3.99
CA MET A 500 6.86 2.80 -4.78
C MET A 500 5.99 1.77 -5.50
N ASN A 501 5.90 1.92 -6.82
CA ASN A 501 5.13 1.10 -7.75
C ASN A 501 3.68 0.82 -7.25
N PRO A 502 2.83 1.87 -7.14
CA PRO A 502 1.44 1.76 -6.68
C PRO A 502 0.51 1.12 -7.73
N GLY A 503 -0.80 1.28 -7.58
CA GLY A 503 -1.79 0.74 -8.51
C GLY A 503 -2.20 -0.71 -8.26
N LYS A 504 -1.72 -1.35 -7.18
CA LYS A 504 -2.21 -2.66 -6.76
C LYS A 504 -3.66 -2.52 -6.20
N PRO A 505 -4.62 -3.34 -6.68
CA PRO A 505 -6.06 -3.02 -6.74
C PRO A 505 -6.79 -2.64 -5.44
N ILE A 506 -7.80 -1.79 -5.61
CA ILE A 506 -8.59 -1.13 -4.55
C ILE A 506 -9.81 -1.96 -4.13
N PHE A 507 -10.49 -2.61 -5.09
CA PHE A 507 -11.76 -3.30 -4.86
C PHE A 507 -11.58 -4.81 -4.64
N GLN A 508 -10.76 -5.15 -3.64
CA GLN A 508 -10.53 -6.54 -3.23
C GLN A 508 -10.81 -6.75 -1.75
N ASP A 509 -11.34 -7.92 -1.42
CA ASP A 509 -11.69 -8.29 -0.05
C ASP A 509 -10.45 -8.67 0.79
N GLY A 510 -10.67 -9.06 2.05
CA GLY A 510 -9.57 -9.52 2.93
C GLY A 510 -8.82 -10.75 2.41
N ASN A 511 -9.44 -11.50 1.48
CA ASN A 511 -8.91 -12.66 0.80
C ASN A 511 -8.44 -12.32 -0.63
N GLY A 512 -8.32 -11.04 -1.01
CA GLY A 512 -7.87 -10.58 -2.32
C GLY A 512 -8.84 -10.85 -3.50
N LEU A 513 -10.04 -11.37 -3.24
CA LEU A 513 -11.03 -11.64 -4.28
C LEU A 513 -11.71 -10.34 -4.73
N ALA A 514 -12.03 -10.26 -6.02
CA ALA A 514 -12.71 -9.10 -6.61
C ALA A 514 -14.05 -8.82 -5.92
N ILE A 515 -14.18 -7.65 -5.30
CA ILE A 515 -15.39 -7.21 -4.62
C ILE A 515 -16.53 -7.07 -5.63
N LYS A 516 -17.68 -7.61 -5.25
CA LYS A 516 -18.87 -7.66 -6.10
C LYS A 516 -19.67 -6.38 -5.96
N PHE A 517 -20.01 -5.80 -7.11
CA PHE A 517 -20.86 -4.63 -7.25
C PHE A 517 -22.12 -5.00 -8.03
N PHE A 518 -23.25 -4.38 -7.70
CA PHE A 518 -24.47 -4.41 -8.50
C PHE A 518 -24.91 -2.98 -8.80
N ILE A 519 -25.03 -2.62 -10.07
CA ILE A 519 -25.45 -1.28 -10.50
C ILE A 519 -26.97 -1.28 -10.70
N GLN A 520 -27.69 -0.40 -10.01
CA GLN A 520 -29.13 -0.27 -10.18
C GLN A 520 -29.51 0.43 -11.49
N LYS A 521 -30.70 0.07 -12.00
CA LYS A 521 -31.20 0.51 -13.30
C LYS A 521 -31.69 1.97 -13.33
N ASP A 522 -31.84 2.61 -12.18
CA ASP A 522 -32.24 4.02 -12.05
C ASP A 522 -31.05 5.00 -12.15
N ILE A 523 -29.81 4.50 -12.13
CA ILE A 523 -28.60 5.25 -12.48
C ILE A 523 -28.57 5.48 -13.99
N LEU A 524 -28.19 6.68 -14.45
CA LEU A 524 -28.10 7.01 -15.88
C LEU A 524 -27.08 6.12 -16.61
N GLN A 525 -27.40 5.67 -17.82
CA GLN A 525 -26.61 4.67 -18.56
C GLN A 525 -25.15 5.10 -18.82
N GLU A 526 -24.90 6.39 -19.02
CA GLU A 526 -23.54 6.97 -19.14
C GLU A 526 -22.73 6.77 -17.84
N ILE A 527 -23.36 6.99 -16.68
CA ILE A 527 -22.77 6.76 -15.35
C ILE A 527 -22.60 5.26 -15.08
N GLN A 528 -23.53 4.41 -15.52
CA GLN A 528 -23.38 2.95 -15.39
C GLN A 528 -22.12 2.44 -16.12
N ALA A 529 -21.79 3.02 -17.28
CA ALA A 529 -20.60 2.66 -18.05
C ALA A 529 -19.30 3.08 -17.34
N ASP A 530 -19.15 4.38 -17.03
CA ASP A 530 -17.99 4.95 -16.32
C ASP A 530 -17.70 4.27 -14.97
N VAL A 531 -18.77 3.99 -14.21
CA VAL A 531 -18.68 3.27 -12.93
C VAL A 531 -18.30 1.80 -13.13
N CYS A 532 -18.82 1.13 -14.16
CA CYS A 532 -18.44 -0.26 -14.47
C CYS A 532 -16.97 -0.38 -14.89
N GLU A 533 -16.51 0.50 -15.77
CA GLU A 533 -15.11 0.59 -16.21
C GLU A 533 -14.20 0.88 -15.00
N THR A 534 -14.57 1.85 -14.15
CA THR A 534 -13.81 2.18 -12.93
C THR A 534 -13.77 1.01 -11.93
N ILE A 535 -14.86 0.23 -11.77
CA ILE A 535 -14.88 -0.96 -10.90
C ILE A 535 -13.90 -2.02 -11.42
N ALA A 536 -13.93 -2.31 -12.72
CA ALA A 536 -13.06 -3.31 -13.34
C ALA A 536 -11.58 -2.90 -13.27
N ALA A 537 -11.27 -1.66 -13.66
CA ALA A 537 -9.91 -1.11 -13.61
C ALA A 537 -9.30 -1.10 -12.20
N LEU A 538 -10.13 -1.02 -11.16
CA LEU A 538 -9.72 -1.05 -9.76
C LEU A 538 -9.80 -2.45 -9.11
N GLY A 539 -10.00 -3.50 -9.90
CA GLY A 539 -9.92 -4.91 -9.49
C GLY A 539 -11.18 -5.50 -8.86
N GLY A 540 -12.33 -4.83 -9.00
CA GLY A 540 -13.65 -5.30 -8.60
C GLY A 540 -14.43 -5.91 -9.76
N ARG A 541 -15.63 -6.45 -9.48
CA ARG A 541 -16.49 -7.11 -10.48
C ARG A 541 -17.93 -6.61 -10.39
N VAL A 542 -18.51 -6.18 -11.51
CA VAL A 542 -19.95 -5.95 -11.62
C VAL A 542 -20.67 -7.27 -11.91
N GLU A 543 -21.69 -7.59 -11.11
CA GLU A 543 -22.53 -8.79 -11.26
C GLU A 543 -23.86 -8.43 -11.91
N ALA A 544 -24.34 -9.25 -12.86
CA ALA A 544 -25.65 -9.05 -13.52
C ALA A 544 -26.88 -9.35 -12.62
N LYS A 545 -26.66 -9.80 -11.37
CA LYS A 545 -27.68 -10.07 -10.35
C LYS A 545 -27.14 -9.61 -8.99
N MET A 546 -28.02 -9.12 -8.11
CA MET A 546 -27.62 -8.61 -6.79
C MET A 546 -26.87 -9.68 -5.97
N PRO A 547 -25.64 -9.43 -5.50
CA PRO A 547 -24.82 -10.43 -4.84
C PRO A 547 -25.29 -10.71 -3.40
N ARG A 548 -24.79 -11.81 -2.82
CA ARG A 548 -25.02 -12.16 -1.40
C ARG A 548 -24.23 -11.27 -0.44
N ALA A 549 -23.01 -10.90 -0.83
CA ALA A 549 -22.09 -9.99 -0.15
C ALA A 549 -21.45 -9.05 -1.19
N GLY A 550 -21.10 -7.83 -0.80
CA GLY A 550 -20.63 -6.77 -1.69
C GLY A 550 -21.55 -5.55 -1.73
N TYR A 551 -21.34 -4.68 -2.72
CA TYR A 551 -21.93 -3.35 -2.79
C TYR A 551 -23.08 -3.26 -3.80
N VAL A 552 -24.16 -2.59 -3.43
CA VAL A 552 -25.28 -2.25 -4.31
C VAL A 552 -25.22 -0.74 -4.54
N LEU A 553 -24.93 -0.35 -5.78
CA LEU A 553 -24.84 1.04 -6.19
C LEU A 553 -26.22 1.57 -6.56
N ILE A 554 -26.64 2.62 -5.87
CA ILE A 554 -27.95 3.27 -5.96
C ILE A 554 -27.84 4.72 -6.42
N GLN A 555 -28.89 5.24 -7.06
CA GLN A 555 -29.07 6.66 -7.32
C GLN A 555 -29.69 7.33 -6.08
N PRO A 556 -29.02 8.33 -5.45
CA PRO A 556 -29.55 8.95 -4.24
C PRO A 556 -30.84 9.73 -4.47
N GLY A 557 -31.78 9.61 -3.53
CA GLY A 557 -33.04 10.36 -3.48
C GLY A 557 -34.14 9.84 -4.40
N THR A 558 -34.04 8.60 -4.90
CA THR A 558 -35.11 7.98 -5.69
C THR A 558 -36.10 7.22 -4.79
N GLN A 559 -37.36 7.12 -5.22
CA GLN A 559 -38.33 6.21 -4.58
C GLN A 559 -37.88 4.75 -4.64
N GLU A 560 -37.06 4.40 -5.65
CA GLU A 560 -36.48 3.07 -5.76
C GLU A 560 -35.42 2.84 -4.67
N GLU A 561 -34.50 3.79 -4.40
CA GLU A 561 -33.57 3.71 -3.24
C GLU A 561 -34.32 3.39 -1.94
N GLU A 562 -35.36 4.17 -1.63
CA GLU A 562 -36.16 4.00 -0.40
C GLU A 562 -36.79 2.60 -0.36
N ARG A 563 -37.35 2.14 -1.49
CA ARG A 563 -37.87 0.78 -1.63
C ARG A 563 -36.79 -0.29 -1.46
N LEU A 564 -35.57 -0.10 -1.99
CA LEU A 564 -34.48 -1.05 -1.89
C LEU A 564 -34.01 -1.21 -0.44
N ARG A 565 -33.82 -0.08 0.25
CA ARG A 565 -33.43 -0.04 1.67
C ARG A 565 -34.50 -0.73 2.52
N LEU A 566 -35.79 -0.47 2.28
CA LEU A 566 -36.90 -1.11 3.00
C LEU A 566 -37.06 -2.61 2.70
N CYS A 567 -36.82 -3.06 1.46
CA CYS A 567 -37.01 -4.46 1.09
C CYS A 567 -35.85 -5.40 1.45
N TRP A 568 -34.60 -4.89 1.50
CA TRP A 568 -33.41 -5.76 1.46
C TRP A 568 -32.31 -5.46 2.48
N THR A 569 -32.52 -4.51 3.39
CA THR A 569 -31.66 -4.36 4.57
C THR A 569 -32.13 -5.34 5.65
N SER A 570 -31.26 -6.26 6.07
CA SER A 570 -31.61 -7.34 7.00
C SER A 570 -30.37 -7.89 7.69
N ALA A 571 -30.49 -8.24 8.98
CA ALA A 571 -29.39 -8.75 9.80
C ALA A 571 -28.82 -10.11 9.31
N ASP A 572 -29.52 -10.82 8.41
CA ASP A 572 -29.01 -12.05 7.77
C ASP A 572 -28.01 -11.78 6.61
N ARG A 573 -27.78 -10.51 6.24
CA ARG A 573 -26.85 -10.09 5.16
C ARG A 573 -25.90 -8.95 5.58
N PRO A 574 -25.14 -9.09 6.68
CA PRO A 574 -24.28 -8.01 7.20
C PRO A 574 -23.15 -7.58 6.25
N GLU A 575 -22.84 -8.40 5.24
CA GLU A 575 -21.82 -8.14 4.22
C GLU A 575 -22.37 -7.49 2.94
N ARG A 576 -23.66 -7.08 2.90
CA ARG A 576 -24.25 -6.36 1.77
C ARG A 576 -24.43 -4.88 2.12
N PHE A 577 -23.85 -4.00 1.30
CA PHE A 577 -23.83 -2.56 1.56
C PHE A 577 -24.54 -1.78 0.45
N PHE A 578 -25.53 -0.95 0.82
CA PHE A 578 -26.23 -0.06 -0.11
C PHE A 578 -25.57 1.33 -0.07
N VAL A 579 -24.89 1.69 -1.15
CA VAL A 579 -24.05 2.89 -1.24
C VAL A 579 -24.35 3.66 -2.54
N PRO A 580 -24.23 5.00 -2.55
CA PRO A 580 -24.47 5.80 -3.75
C PRO A 580 -23.47 5.41 -4.85
N TYR A 581 -23.81 5.55 -6.13
CA TYR A 581 -22.87 5.28 -7.22
C TYR A 581 -21.54 6.06 -7.09
N THR A 582 -21.58 7.26 -6.50
CA THR A 582 -20.42 8.10 -6.18
C THR A 582 -19.45 7.47 -5.16
N PHE A 583 -19.82 6.36 -4.51
CA PHE A 583 -18.94 5.56 -3.65
C PHE A 583 -17.72 5.03 -4.42
N VAL A 584 -17.89 4.66 -5.69
CA VAL A 584 -16.80 4.13 -6.53
C VAL A 584 -15.77 5.23 -6.78
N GLU A 585 -16.22 6.41 -7.20
CA GLU A 585 -15.35 7.58 -7.36
C GLU A 585 -14.74 8.03 -6.02
N ALA A 586 -15.47 7.92 -4.91
CA ALA A 586 -14.92 8.20 -3.58
C ALA A 586 -13.79 7.22 -3.20
N CYS A 587 -13.95 5.91 -3.42
CA CYS A 587 -12.89 4.93 -3.16
C CYS A 587 -11.66 5.14 -4.05
N LYS A 588 -11.87 5.53 -5.32
CA LYS A 588 -10.84 5.94 -6.29
C LYS A 588 -10.08 7.19 -5.81
N ILE A 589 -10.78 8.24 -5.42
CA ILE A 589 -10.21 9.48 -4.84
C ILE A 589 -9.44 9.20 -3.53
N HIS A 590 -9.90 8.24 -2.73
CA HIS A 590 -9.27 7.85 -1.47
C HIS A 590 -8.16 6.78 -1.62
N GLY A 591 -7.95 6.22 -2.81
CA GLY A 591 -6.96 5.16 -3.05
C GLY A 591 -7.24 3.83 -2.34
N MET A 592 -8.44 3.64 -1.78
CA MET A 592 -8.79 2.47 -0.96
C MET A 592 -10.31 2.24 -0.86
N LEU A 593 -10.71 1.01 -0.56
CA LEU A 593 -12.10 0.70 -0.22
C LEU A 593 -12.52 1.41 1.09
N LEU A 594 -13.59 2.20 1.02
CA LEU A 594 -14.11 2.91 2.20
C LEU A 594 -14.87 1.98 3.15
N LYS A 595 -14.48 2.01 4.44
CA LYS A 595 -15.06 1.16 5.48
C LYS A 595 -16.51 1.54 5.78
N GLN A 596 -17.37 0.52 5.87
CA GLN A 596 -18.80 0.67 6.14
C GLN A 596 -19.06 0.71 7.66
N ILE A 597 -18.60 1.80 8.30
CA ILE A 597 -18.56 1.91 9.76
C ILE A 597 -19.90 2.29 10.40
N PHE A 598 -20.79 3.00 9.70
CA PHE A 598 -22.07 3.46 10.26
C PHE A 598 -23.15 2.39 10.15
N ILE A 599 -22.84 1.19 10.65
CA ILE A 599 -23.70 0.02 10.64
C ILE A 599 -23.87 -0.50 12.07
N HIS A 600 -25.09 -0.90 12.41
CA HIS A 600 -25.46 -1.47 13.71
C HIS A 600 -26.41 -2.65 13.45
N GLU A 601 -26.10 -3.84 14.00
CA GLU A 601 -26.86 -5.09 13.76
C GLU A 601 -27.11 -5.41 12.27
N GLY A 602 -26.15 -5.07 11.40
CA GLY A 602 -26.26 -5.23 9.94
C GLY A 602 -27.16 -4.20 9.24
N GLN A 603 -27.67 -3.20 9.94
CA GLN A 603 -28.47 -2.10 9.41
C GLN A 603 -27.65 -0.79 9.34
N PRO A 604 -27.82 0.06 8.30
CA PRO A 604 -27.35 1.44 8.31
C PRO A 604 -27.85 2.21 9.52
N ILE A 605 -26.96 2.92 10.21
CA ILE A 605 -27.34 3.85 11.27
C ILE A 605 -28.11 5.00 10.62
N ARG A 606 -29.38 5.12 11.00
CA ARG A 606 -30.28 6.20 10.56
C ARG A 606 -29.91 7.50 11.27
N MET A 607 -29.64 8.54 10.50
CA MET A 607 -29.20 9.85 10.96
C MET A 607 -30.10 10.95 10.41
N HIS A 608 -30.30 12.00 11.22
CA HIS A 608 -30.94 13.24 10.78
C HIS A 608 -29.90 14.36 10.76
N ILE A 609 -29.79 15.08 9.64
CA ILE A 609 -28.95 16.28 9.54
C ILE A 609 -29.84 17.50 9.78
N ASP A 610 -29.74 18.08 10.98
CA ASP A 610 -30.60 19.17 11.41
C ASP A 610 -30.32 20.50 10.69
N SER A 611 -31.37 21.33 10.65
CA SER A 611 -31.39 22.67 10.07
C SER A 611 -30.42 23.67 10.72
N SER A 612 -30.01 23.48 11.98
CA SER A 612 -29.02 24.31 12.67
C SER A 612 -27.68 24.40 11.95
N ILE A 613 -27.29 23.36 11.21
CA ILE A 613 -26.11 23.35 10.34
C ILE A 613 -26.43 24.20 9.10
N ALA A 614 -26.40 25.53 9.24
CA ALA A 614 -27.00 26.47 8.28
C ALA A 614 -26.46 26.34 6.84
N ASN A 615 -25.19 26.01 6.67
CA ASN A 615 -24.54 25.86 5.37
C ASN A 615 -25.01 24.59 4.62
N ILE A 616 -25.77 24.79 3.54
CA ILE A 616 -26.33 23.70 2.72
C ILE A 616 -25.26 22.79 2.08
N ASN A 617 -24.10 23.33 1.73
CA ASN A 617 -22.99 22.56 1.15
C ASN A 617 -22.34 21.65 2.20
N VAL A 618 -22.30 22.08 3.46
CA VAL A 618 -21.86 21.25 4.59
C VAL A 618 -22.86 20.11 4.82
N ARG A 619 -24.17 20.39 4.83
CA ARG A 619 -25.21 19.33 4.95
C ARG A 619 -25.13 18.31 3.82
N ALA A 620 -24.94 18.75 2.57
CA ALA A 620 -24.77 17.86 1.42
C ALA A 620 -23.49 17.00 1.51
N THR A 621 -22.37 17.61 1.90
CA THR A 621 -21.08 16.91 2.09
C THR A 621 -21.15 15.89 3.23
N LEU A 622 -21.84 16.24 4.32
CA LEU A 622 -22.05 15.38 5.48
C LEU A 622 -22.92 14.16 5.09
N SER A 623 -24.02 14.39 4.36
CA SER A 623 -24.88 13.34 3.81
C SER A 623 -24.10 12.36 2.93
N ALA A 624 -23.28 12.85 2.00
CA ALA A 624 -22.42 12.00 1.17
C ALA A 624 -21.45 11.14 2.00
N ARG A 625 -20.75 11.73 2.98
CA ARG A 625 -19.82 11.01 3.87
C ARG A 625 -20.49 9.92 4.70
N ILE A 626 -21.71 10.17 5.19
CA ILE A 626 -22.51 9.18 5.92
C ILE A 626 -22.83 7.99 5.00
N MET A 627 -23.34 8.26 3.79
CA MET A 627 -23.70 7.23 2.82
C MET A 627 -22.50 6.43 2.30
N HIS A 628 -21.36 7.08 2.03
CA HIS A 628 -20.12 6.40 1.62
C HIS A 628 -19.57 5.47 2.72
N SER A 629 -19.93 5.73 3.98
CA SER A 629 -19.49 4.98 5.15
C SER A 629 -20.59 4.05 5.72
N GLY A 630 -21.62 3.74 4.94
CA GLY A 630 -22.64 2.74 5.24
C GLY A 630 -23.89 3.21 6.00
N GLY A 631 -24.03 4.51 6.27
CA GLY A 631 -25.16 5.07 7.02
C GLY A 631 -26.34 5.57 6.15
N ASP A 632 -27.44 5.95 6.79
CA ASP A 632 -28.62 6.54 6.16
C ASP A 632 -28.85 7.97 6.70
N PRO A 633 -28.55 9.05 5.94
CA PRO A 633 -28.76 10.44 6.37
C PRO A 633 -30.16 10.99 6.07
N THR A 634 -31.11 10.16 5.59
CA THR A 634 -32.42 10.61 5.10
C THR A 634 -33.51 10.62 6.17
N ALA A 635 -33.23 10.10 7.37
CA ALA A 635 -34.22 9.94 8.42
C ALA A 635 -34.70 11.28 9.02
N SER A 636 -35.89 11.29 9.61
CA SER A 636 -36.40 12.45 10.35
C SER A 636 -35.82 12.48 11.77
N ALA A 637 -35.84 13.64 12.44
CA ALA A 637 -35.41 13.75 13.84
C ALA A 637 -36.17 12.80 14.80
N GLN A 638 -37.35 12.30 14.42
CA GLN A 638 -38.08 11.30 15.19
C GLN A 638 -37.57 9.87 14.96
N SER A 639 -37.29 9.48 13.71
CA SER A 639 -36.89 8.11 13.33
C SER A 639 -35.38 7.87 13.23
N ALA A 640 -34.56 8.92 13.36
CA ALA A 640 -33.11 8.81 13.40
C ALA A 640 -32.60 8.32 14.76
N ARG A 641 -31.60 7.43 14.73
CA ARG A 641 -30.79 6.99 15.87
C ARG A 641 -29.80 8.09 16.31
N VAL A 642 -29.31 8.88 15.35
CA VAL A 642 -28.37 10.00 15.60
C VAL A 642 -28.91 11.29 14.99
N VAL A 643 -29.02 12.36 15.77
CA VAL A 643 -29.32 13.71 15.27
C VAL A 643 -28.03 14.51 15.24
N LEU A 644 -27.62 14.95 14.05
CA LEU A 644 -26.43 15.75 13.79
C LEU A 644 -26.82 17.23 13.70
N ALA A 645 -26.30 18.05 14.61
CA ALA A 645 -26.61 19.46 14.71
C ALA A 645 -25.33 20.32 14.89
N ASP A 646 -25.47 21.64 14.81
CA ASP A 646 -24.37 22.58 15.07
C ASP A 646 -24.19 22.82 16.58
N PRO A 647 -23.08 22.38 17.20
CA PRO A 647 -22.89 22.45 18.65
C PRO A 647 -22.85 23.89 19.21
N ASN A 648 -22.59 24.89 18.35
CA ASN A 648 -22.52 26.29 18.74
C ASN A 648 -23.91 26.97 18.78
N THR A 649 -25.00 26.21 18.60
CA THR A 649 -26.38 26.72 18.58
C THR A 649 -27.20 26.31 19.80
N GLU A 650 -28.18 27.15 20.19
CA GLU A 650 -29.17 26.79 21.20
C GLU A 650 -30.04 25.59 20.78
N VAL A 651 -30.17 25.35 19.46
CA VAL A 651 -30.90 24.19 18.90
C VAL A 651 -30.23 22.88 19.32
N PHE A 652 -28.89 22.79 19.28
CA PHE A 652 -28.17 21.61 19.77
C PHE A 652 -28.44 21.35 21.25
N GLN A 653 -28.39 22.40 22.08
CA GLN A 653 -28.69 22.28 23.52
C GLN A 653 -30.13 21.87 23.79
N HIS A 654 -31.08 22.36 22.98
CA HIS A 654 -32.47 21.94 23.03
C HIS A 654 -32.65 20.47 22.61
N LEU A 655 -32.05 20.04 21.49
CA LEU A 655 -32.11 18.66 21.00
C LEU A 655 -31.52 17.66 22.01
N VAL A 656 -30.34 17.96 22.57
CA VAL A 656 -29.69 17.17 23.63
C VAL A 656 -30.62 16.99 24.83
N LYS A 657 -31.30 18.06 25.26
CA LYS A 657 -32.24 18.04 26.39
C LYS A 657 -33.55 17.30 26.06
N THR A 658 -34.07 17.48 24.85
CA THR A 658 -35.35 16.88 24.41
C THR A 658 -35.25 15.37 24.25
N TYR A 659 -34.13 14.85 23.77
CA TYR A 659 -33.88 13.41 23.67
C TYR A 659 -33.06 12.85 24.87
N GLN A 660 -32.93 13.61 25.96
CA GLN A 660 -32.13 13.19 27.12
C GLN A 660 -32.76 11.99 27.84
N GLY A 661 -32.17 10.81 27.65
CA GLY A 661 -32.63 9.58 28.27
C GLY A 661 -33.63 8.77 27.44
N GLU A 662 -33.87 9.13 26.18
CA GLU A 662 -34.41 8.18 25.20
C GLU A 662 -33.35 7.08 24.96
N PRO A 663 -33.66 5.79 25.18
CA PRO A 663 -32.74 4.71 24.84
C PRO A 663 -32.41 4.72 23.34
N GLU A 664 -31.20 4.28 22.99
CA GLU A 664 -30.71 4.16 21.61
C GLU A 664 -30.65 5.47 20.79
N LYS A 665 -30.90 6.64 21.39
CA LYS A 665 -30.89 7.92 20.67
C LYS A 665 -29.77 8.85 21.11
N TYR A 666 -29.11 9.45 20.13
CA TYR A 666 -27.91 10.26 20.31
C TYR A 666 -28.04 11.61 19.60
N VAL A 667 -27.49 12.67 20.20
CA VAL A 667 -27.40 14.01 19.60
C VAL A 667 -25.94 14.41 19.58
N GLU A 668 -25.41 14.66 18.38
CA GLU A 668 -23.98 14.76 18.12
C GLU A 668 -23.65 15.99 17.26
N SER A 669 -22.43 16.53 17.40
CA SER A 669 -21.95 17.58 16.52
C SER A 669 -21.81 17.04 15.09
N TYR A 670 -22.03 17.87 14.06
CA TYR A 670 -21.71 17.48 12.68
C TYR A 670 -20.25 17.03 12.47
N LEU A 671 -19.32 17.45 13.33
CA LEU A 671 -17.92 17.00 13.34
C LEU A 671 -17.75 15.53 13.76
N TRP A 672 -18.74 14.94 14.45
CA TRP A 672 -18.75 13.54 14.89
C TRP A 672 -18.57 12.55 13.74
N VAL A 673 -19.17 12.84 12.57
CA VAL A 673 -19.04 11.98 11.38
C VAL A 673 -17.59 11.91 10.90
N LYS A 674 -16.88 13.06 10.83
CA LYS A 674 -15.43 13.11 10.52
C LYS A 674 -14.65 12.26 11.53
N LYS A 675 -14.90 12.49 12.82
CA LYS A 675 -14.22 11.82 13.94
C LYS A 675 -14.40 10.30 13.95
N CYS A 676 -15.60 9.79 13.64
CA CYS A 676 -15.87 8.36 13.54
C CYS A 676 -15.17 7.73 12.33
N ILE A 677 -15.18 8.40 11.17
CA ILE A 677 -14.45 7.95 9.96
C ILE A 677 -12.94 7.89 10.24
N GLU A 678 -12.37 8.92 10.86
CA GLU A 678 -10.94 8.99 11.23
C GLU A 678 -10.53 7.94 12.26
N LYS A 679 -11.45 7.51 13.14
CA LYS A 679 -11.22 6.40 14.08
C LYS A 679 -11.59 5.02 13.51
N GLY A 680 -12.24 4.96 12.36
CA GLY A 680 -12.69 3.72 11.72
C GLY A 680 -13.77 2.96 12.51
N GLN A 681 -14.48 3.62 13.43
CA GLN A 681 -15.53 3.04 14.28
C GLN A 681 -16.51 4.10 14.78
N VAL A 682 -17.71 3.68 15.18
CA VAL A 682 -18.74 4.55 15.77
C VAL A 682 -18.42 4.83 17.23
N ILE A 683 -18.21 6.10 17.58
CA ILE A 683 -17.84 6.52 18.94
C ILE A 683 -18.75 7.65 19.45
N TYR A 684 -19.84 7.29 20.12
CA TYR A 684 -20.75 8.24 20.73
C TYR A 684 -20.08 9.08 21.82
N THR A 685 -20.39 10.37 21.84
CA THR A 685 -20.05 11.28 22.93
C THR A 685 -20.85 10.87 24.17
N PRO A 686 -20.20 10.53 25.31
CA PRO A 686 -20.93 10.08 26.49
C PRO A 686 -21.93 11.13 26.97
N VAL A 687 -23.19 10.72 27.23
CA VAL A 687 -24.28 11.60 27.70
C VAL A 687 -24.08 11.95 29.19
N VAL A 688 -23.01 12.68 29.47
CA VAL A 688 -22.72 13.31 30.76
C VAL A 688 -22.41 14.77 30.47
N TYR A 689 -23.45 15.60 30.54
CA TYR A 689 -23.31 17.06 30.45
C TYR A 689 -22.52 17.57 31.66
N LYS A 690 -21.19 17.56 31.55
CA LYS A 690 -20.28 18.17 32.52
C LYS A 690 -20.50 19.67 32.49
N ASN A 691 -21.40 20.15 33.34
CA ASN A 691 -21.62 21.55 33.62
C ASN A 691 -20.24 22.22 33.89
N PRO A 692 -19.74 23.11 33.01
CA PRO A 692 -18.31 23.44 32.96
C PRO A 692 -17.86 24.29 34.16
N GLY A 693 -17.42 23.60 35.22
CA GLY A 693 -17.05 24.19 36.52
C GLY A 693 -17.85 23.66 37.72
N GLY A 694 -18.80 22.73 37.52
CA GLY A 694 -19.62 22.14 38.58
C GLY A 694 -19.02 20.89 39.24
N ARG A 695 -19.15 20.79 40.58
CA ARG A 695 -18.79 19.61 41.40
C ARG A 695 -19.81 18.47 41.17
N ARG A 696 -19.37 17.21 41.22
CA ARG A 696 -20.26 16.04 41.24
C ARG A 696 -21.10 16.02 42.54
N PRO A 697 -22.39 15.65 42.51
CA PRO A 697 -23.13 15.35 43.73
C PRO A 697 -22.48 14.20 44.51
N GLY A 698 -22.18 14.40 45.79
CA GLY A 698 -21.70 13.37 46.71
C GLY A 698 -20.20 13.32 47.01
N GLU A 699 -19.31 13.79 46.11
CA GLU A 699 -17.86 13.81 46.38
C GLU A 699 -17.49 14.92 47.38
N GLU A 700 -16.71 14.62 48.42
CA GLU A 700 -16.17 15.63 49.34
C GLU A 700 -15.21 16.62 48.64
N ARG A 701 -15.01 17.79 49.26
CA ARG A 701 -14.22 18.86 48.66
C ARG A 701 -12.76 18.76 49.11
N THR A 702 -11.87 18.26 48.24
CA THR A 702 -10.42 18.35 48.42
C THR A 702 -10.04 19.78 48.80
N GLN A 703 -9.52 19.97 50.00
CA GLN A 703 -9.04 21.26 50.46
C GLN A 703 -7.57 21.42 50.07
N PHE A 704 -7.19 22.62 49.62
CA PHE A 704 -5.79 22.97 49.46
C PHE A 704 -5.14 23.03 50.85
N THR A 705 -4.07 22.28 51.03
CA THR A 705 -3.17 22.37 52.19
C THR A 705 -2.28 23.62 52.08
N GLU A 706 -1.51 23.91 53.12
CA GLU A 706 -0.49 24.97 53.03
C GLU A 706 0.64 24.61 52.05
N GLN A 707 0.96 23.31 51.95
CA GLN A 707 1.97 22.78 51.02
C GLN A 707 1.51 22.92 49.55
N ASP A 708 0.23 22.68 49.27
CA ASP A 708 -0.36 22.96 47.95
C ASP A 708 -0.17 24.44 47.54
N GLU A 709 -0.29 25.37 48.49
CA GLU A 709 -0.04 26.80 48.22
C GLU A 709 1.44 27.16 48.11
N GLU A 710 2.31 26.51 48.89
CA GLU A 710 3.76 26.73 48.84
C GLU A 710 4.36 26.28 47.50
N HIS A 711 3.96 25.09 47.01
CA HIS A 711 4.36 24.62 45.69
C HIS A 711 3.82 25.54 44.57
N LEU A 712 2.56 26.01 44.70
CA LEU A 712 1.97 26.98 43.77
C LEU A 712 2.75 28.32 43.77
N CYS A 713 3.14 28.83 44.94
CA CYS A 713 3.94 30.05 45.05
C CYS A 713 5.33 29.87 44.42
N ASN A 714 5.98 28.72 44.63
CA ASN A 714 7.27 28.41 44.02
C ASN A 714 7.20 28.33 42.48
N TRP A 715 6.16 27.72 41.92
CA TRP A 715 5.93 27.71 40.46
C TRP A 715 5.73 29.12 39.90
N ILE A 716 4.88 29.93 40.55
CA ILE A 716 4.60 31.30 40.08
C ILE A 716 5.85 32.19 40.25
N ALA A 717 6.64 32.01 41.31
CA ALA A 717 7.94 32.68 41.48
C ALA A 717 8.91 32.34 40.35
N ALA A 718 9.01 31.06 39.96
CA ALA A 718 9.92 30.60 38.91
C ALA A 718 9.53 31.05 37.49
N LYS A 719 8.21 31.22 37.22
CA LYS A 719 7.70 31.57 35.89
C LYS A 719 7.37 33.06 35.73
N ILE A 720 6.93 33.73 36.80
CA ILE A 720 6.54 35.16 36.83
C ILE A 720 6.99 35.78 38.17
N PRO A 721 8.31 35.97 38.39
CA PRO A 721 8.85 36.50 39.66
C PRO A 721 8.38 37.94 39.95
N TYR A 722 8.08 38.72 38.91
CA TYR A 722 7.60 40.10 39.02
C TYR A 722 6.23 40.22 38.36
N LYS A 723 5.22 40.65 39.13
CA LYS A 723 3.80 40.71 38.74
C LYS A 723 3.54 41.73 37.63
N GLU A 724 4.48 42.66 37.46
CA GLU A 724 4.53 43.76 36.49
C GLU A 724 4.96 43.27 35.10
N THR A 725 5.72 42.17 35.04
CA THR A 725 6.27 41.60 33.79
C THR A 725 5.32 40.64 33.08
N GLY A 726 4.31 40.13 33.78
CA GLY A 726 3.32 39.20 33.24
C GLY A 726 2.17 38.96 34.21
N GLY A 727 0.94 38.90 33.70
CA GLY A 727 -0.25 38.70 34.53
C GLY A 727 -0.31 37.28 35.11
N ARG A 728 -0.04 37.13 36.41
CA ARG A 728 -0.17 35.88 37.21
C ARG A 728 -1.57 35.22 37.17
N THR A 729 -2.55 35.80 36.48
CA THR A 729 -3.93 35.31 36.31
C THR A 729 -4.25 34.76 34.91
N GLY A 730 -3.28 34.67 33.99
CA GLY A 730 -3.47 34.05 32.66
C GLY A 730 -3.65 32.53 32.73
N ASN A 731 -4.52 31.95 31.91
CA ASN A 731 -4.85 30.51 31.95
C ASN A 731 -3.62 29.61 31.71
N ARG A 732 -2.80 29.97 30.72
CA ARG A 732 -1.62 29.20 30.27
C ARG A 732 -0.63 28.88 31.40
N LEU A 733 -0.48 29.75 32.39
CA LEU A 733 0.39 29.53 33.56
C LEU A 733 -0.01 28.30 34.40
N TYR A 734 -1.32 28.02 34.46
CA TYR A 734 -1.91 26.93 35.24
C TYR A 734 -2.15 25.69 34.40
N GLN A 735 -2.39 25.84 33.09
CA GLN A 735 -2.37 24.74 32.13
C GLN A 735 -0.97 24.12 32.09
N GLN A 736 0.08 24.96 31.94
CA GLN A 736 1.48 24.52 32.01
C GLN A 736 1.88 23.92 33.37
N LEU A 737 1.23 24.32 34.47
CA LEU A 737 1.43 23.64 35.75
C LEU A 737 0.88 22.20 35.71
N CYS A 738 -0.31 22.01 35.17
CA CYS A 738 -0.93 20.68 35.00
C CYS A 738 -0.24 19.82 33.92
N GLU A 739 0.41 20.43 32.92
CA GLU A 739 1.24 19.72 31.93
C GLU A 739 2.47 19.04 32.57
N MET A 740 3.01 19.59 33.67
CA MET A 740 4.12 18.99 34.42
C MET A 740 3.73 17.72 35.20
N ALA A 741 2.46 17.32 35.26
CA ALA A 741 1.98 16.26 36.17
C ALA A 741 2.54 14.84 35.90
N SER A 742 3.29 14.64 34.81
CA SER A 742 4.07 13.42 34.54
C SER A 742 5.43 13.39 35.24
N ASP A 743 5.92 14.53 35.73
CA ASP A 743 7.14 14.65 36.52
C ASP A 743 6.84 14.30 38.00
N PRO A 744 7.59 13.38 38.64
CA PRO A 744 7.42 13.04 40.05
C PRO A 744 7.46 14.25 41.02
N GLU A 745 8.23 15.30 40.71
CA GLU A 745 8.28 16.53 41.53
C GLU A 745 6.95 17.32 41.47
N TYR A 746 6.16 17.12 40.42
CA TYR A 746 4.91 17.84 40.15
C TYR A 746 3.64 16.98 40.30
N ALA A 747 3.76 15.74 40.78
CA ALA A 747 2.63 14.83 40.99
C ALA A 747 1.50 15.45 41.87
N TRP A 748 1.84 16.34 42.81
CA TRP A 748 0.88 17.08 43.65
C TRP A 748 -0.11 17.93 42.84
N VAL A 749 0.25 18.40 41.64
CA VAL A 749 -0.62 19.26 40.81
C VAL A 749 -1.94 18.58 40.48
N THR A 750 -1.95 17.25 40.35
CA THR A 750 -3.14 16.43 40.03
C THR A 750 -4.28 16.58 41.05
N ARG A 751 -4.00 17.05 42.27
CA ARG A 751 -4.96 17.23 43.37
C ARG A 751 -6.07 18.25 43.05
N HIS A 752 -5.81 19.19 42.13
CA HIS A 752 -6.76 20.22 41.71
C HIS A 752 -6.65 20.51 40.20
N THR A 753 -7.74 20.95 39.57
CA THR A 753 -7.70 21.35 38.15
C THR A 753 -7.02 22.70 37.94
N TRP A 754 -6.55 23.01 36.72
CA TRP A 754 -5.92 24.30 36.42
C TRP A 754 -6.83 25.50 36.74
N GLN A 755 -8.15 25.37 36.54
CA GLN A 755 -9.12 26.41 36.94
C GLN A 755 -9.16 26.59 38.46
N SER A 756 -9.09 25.49 39.22
CA SER A 756 -9.09 25.50 40.69
C SER A 756 -7.80 26.12 41.24
N TRP A 757 -6.63 25.75 40.73
CA TRP A 757 -5.35 26.38 41.06
C TRP A 757 -5.38 27.90 40.79
N ARG A 758 -5.90 28.30 39.63
CA ARG A 758 -6.04 29.70 39.21
C ARG A 758 -7.00 30.50 40.10
N GLU A 759 -8.15 29.93 40.47
CA GLU A 759 -9.11 30.57 41.37
C GLU A 759 -8.61 30.61 42.82
N ARG A 760 -7.82 29.63 43.27
CA ARG A 760 -7.14 29.68 44.57
C ARG A 760 -6.14 30.83 44.60
N TYR A 761 -5.30 30.97 43.57
CA TYR A 761 -4.38 32.10 43.46
C TYR A 761 -5.14 33.44 43.46
N LYS A 762 -6.11 33.63 42.54
CA LYS A 762 -6.88 34.89 42.44
C LYS A 762 -7.46 35.33 43.78
N LYS A 763 -8.18 34.43 44.47
CA LYS A 763 -8.91 34.72 45.72
C LYS A 763 -8.01 34.96 46.92
N ASN A 764 -6.75 34.50 46.87
CA ASN A 764 -5.76 34.70 47.92
C ASN A 764 -4.62 35.63 47.47
N SER A 765 -4.75 36.31 46.33
CA SER A 765 -3.63 36.93 45.61
C SER A 765 -2.82 37.90 46.47
N GLY A 766 -3.45 38.75 47.30
CA GLY A 766 -2.72 39.62 48.22
C GLY A 766 -1.79 38.91 49.23
N ARG A 767 -2.16 37.70 49.70
CA ARG A 767 -1.35 36.89 50.62
C ARG A 767 -0.31 36.04 49.88
N LEU A 768 -0.68 35.50 48.71
CA LEU A 768 0.21 34.66 47.91
C LEU A 768 1.25 35.49 47.15
N ASP A 769 0.90 36.71 46.71
CA ASP A 769 1.87 37.65 46.12
C ASP A 769 2.98 38.02 47.11
N ALA A 770 2.65 38.18 48.41
CA ALA A 770 3.66 38.36 49.46
C ALA A 770 4.59 37.14 49.56
N LYS A 771 4.05 35.92 49.75
CA LYS A 771 4.83 34.68 49.74
C LYS A 771 5.70 34.52 48.48
N ILE A 772 5.19 34.92 47.31
CA ILE A 772 5.95 34.85 46.05
C ILE A 772 7.10 35.87 46.06
N SER A 773 6.88 37.10 46.53
CA SER A 773 7.94 38.10 46.70
C SER A 773 9.03 37.61 47.66
N ASP A 774 8.65 37.05 48.81
CA ASP A 774 9.58 36.48 49.80
C ASP A 774 10.47 35.39 49.16
N ILE A 775 9.86 34.49 48.37
CA ILE A 775 10.58 33.43 47.63
C ILE A 775 11.53 34.02 46.57
N VAL A 776 11.13 35.08 45.86
CA VAL A 776 11.95 35.74 44.83
C VAL A 776 13.14 36.48 45.46
N GLU A 777 12.94 37.12 46.60
CA GLU A 777 13.99 37.82 47.36
C GLU A 777 14.99 36.83 47.98
N GLN A 778 14.50 35.77 48.63
CA GLN A 778 15.36 34.69 49.15
C GLN A 778 16.20 34.02 48.05
N LYS A 779 15.61 33.79 46.87
CA LYS A 779 16.30 33.18 45.72
C LYS A 779 17.10 34.17 44.86
N LYS A 780 17.11 35.46 45.21
CA LYS A 780 17.86 36.55 44.54
C LYS A 780 17.75 36.56 43.00
N ILE A 781 16.57 36.27 42.46
CA ILE A 781 16.37 36.06 41.03
C ILE A 781 16.51 37.39 40.26
N ALA A 782 17.63 37.58 39.54
CA ALA A 782 17.91 38.83 38.85
C ALA A 782 17.04 39.08 37.60
N HIS A 783 16.82 40.36 37.27
CA HIS A 783 16.06 40.77 36.08
C HIS A 783 16.78 40.42 34.77
N GLY A 784 16.32 39.37 34.09
CA GLY A 784 16.73 39.01 32.73
C GLY A 784 17.72 37.85 32.62
N GLU A 785 18.14 37.26 33.74
CA GLU A 785 18.90 36.01 33.71
C GLU A 785 18.00 34.80 33.37
N LYS A 786 18.65 33.73 32.90
CA LYS A 786 18.00 32.48 32.49
C LYS A 786 17.77 31.61 33.72
N GLY A 787 16.68 31.85 34.43
CA GLY A 787 16.23 31.01 35.54
C GLY A 787 16.07 29.55 35.11
N GLN A 788 16.16 28.63 36.08
CA GLN A 788 16.24 27.17 35.88
C GLN A 788 15.16 26.58 34.95
N TYR A 789 14.01 27.24 34.81
CA TYR A 789 12.91 26.83 33.92
C TYR A 789 12.34 27.97 33.04
N GLY A 790 13.10 29.04 32.73
CA GLY A 790 12.67 30.08 31.78
C GLY A 790 13.39 31.43 31.87
N TYR A 791 13.11 32.32 30.90
CA TYR A 791 13.58 33.72 30.91
C TYR A 791 12.55 34.65 31.56
N VAL A 792 13.02 35.54 32.43
CA VAL A 792 12.22 36.66 32.95
C VAL A 792 12.12 37.75 31.87
N ARG A 793 10.91 38.06 31.41
CA ARG A 793 10.68 39.15 30.43
C ARG A 793 10.76 40.51 31.12
N LYS A 794 11.25 41.54 30.42
CA LYS A 794 11.09 42.94 30.83
C LYS A 794 9.67 43.43 30.48
N PRO A 795 9.11 44.45 31.18
CA PRO A 795 7.84 45.06 30.80
C PRO A 795 7.94 45.76 29.43
N GLU A 796 6.93 45.60 28.58
CA GLU A 796 6.80 46.36 27.33
C GLU A 796 5.96 47.63 27.56
N GLU A 797 6.51 48.81 27.24
CA GLU A 797 5.71 50.03 27.17
C GLU A 797 4.78 49.99 25.95
N LYS A 798 3.46 50.01 26.18
CA LYS A 798 2.46 49.95 25.10
C LYS A 798 1.91 51.33 24.76
N PRO A 799 2.16 51.88 23.55
CA PRO A 799 1.56 53.15 23.14
C PRO A 799 0.04 53.03 23.02
N LYS A 800 -0.68 54.06 23.47
CA LYS A 800 -2.16 54.07 23.54
C LYS A 800 -2.78 54.15 22.14
N ARG A 801 -3.36 53.04 21.65
CA ARG A 801 -4.23 53.06 20.46
C ARG A 801 -5.52 53.84 20.73
N VAL A 802 -5.71 54.96 20.03
CA VAL A 802 -6.97 55.74 20.05
C VAL A 802 -8.01 55.07 19.15
N ARG A 803 -9.21 54.80 19.70
CA ARG A 803 -10.37 54.33 18.91
C ARG A 803 -10.97 55.49 18.11
N LYS A 804 -11.08 55.37 16.79
CA LYS A 804 -11.91 56.25 15.96
C LYS A 804 -13.31 55.64 15.77
N ARG A 805 -14.37 56.38 16.12
CA ARG A 805 -15.77 56.05 15.77
C ARG A 805 -16.06 56.50 14.33
N ALA A 806 -17.06 55.91 13.69
CA ALA A 806 -17.54 56.28 12.36
C ALA A 806 -18.99 56.78 12.40
N ARG A 807 -19.30 57.81 11.58
CA ARG A 807 -20.57 58.16 10.90
C ARG A 807 -20.57 59.65 10.52
N GLY A 808 -21.38 60.04 9.53
CA GLY A 808 -21.90 61.41 9.42
C GLY A 808 -21.51 62.16 8.16
N ASP A 809 -22.37 62.05 7.15
CA ASP A 809 -22.27 62.59 5.79
C ASP A 809 -22.24 64.14 5.66
N SER A 810 -21.80 64.57 4.46
CA SER A 810 -22.44 65.60 3.59
C SER A 810 -21.87 67.04 3.44
N VAL A 811 -22.03 67.54 2.21
CA VAL A 811 -21.98 68.93 1.68
C VAL A 811 -20.62 69.68 1.62
N GLY A 812 -20.31 70.33 0.48
CA GLY A 812 -19.67 71.67 0.49
C GLY A 812 -18.44 71.95 -0.39
N ASP A 813 -18.63 72.03 -1.72
CA ASP A 813 -18.14 73.08 -2.63
C ASP A 813 -16.77 73.83 -2.48
N VAL A 814 -16.00 73.75 -3.59
CA VAL A 814 -15.49 74.90 -4.42
C VAL A 814 -14.24 75.72 -4.00
N ASN A 815 -13.31 75.82 -4.97
CA ASN A 815 -12.17 76.76 -5.13
C ASN A 815 -11.02 76.72 -4.09
N GLY A 816 -9.78 77.11 -4.43
CA GLY A 816 -9.22 77.45 -5.75
C GLY A 816 -7.91 78.26 -5.66
N ALA A 817 -7.09 78.20 -6.74
CA ALA A 817 -5.85 78.96 -6.99
C ALA A 817 -4.58 78.68 -6.13
N GLY A 818 -3.42 78.86 -6.77
CA GLY A 818 -2.09 79.05 -6.13
C GLY A 818 -1.67 80.53 -6.19
N PRO A 819 -0.40 80.93 -6.48
CA PRO A 819 0.71 80.12 -7.01
C PRO A 819 2.14 80.40 -6.45
N SER A 820 3.12 79.65 -6.98
CA SER A 820 4.53 80.02 -7.29
C SER A 820 5.41 80.80 -6.31
N ASN A 821 6.47 80.13 -5.81
CA ASN A 821 7.91 80.45 -6.04
C ASN A 821 8.80 79.56 -5.15
N GLN A 822 10.11 79.40 -5.35
CA GLN A 822 10.96 79.20 -6.54
C GLN A 822 12.37 78.83 -6.02
N GLN A 823 13.18 78.18 -6.86
CA GLN A 823 14.64 78.01 -6.72
C GLN A 823 15.21 77.06 -5.66
N ASP A 824 16.22 76.36 -6.17
CA ASP A 824 17.12 75.35 -5.63
C ASP A 824 18.06 75.87 -4.52
N ASP A 825 18.69 74.95 -3.77
CA ASP A 825 20.13 74.69 -3.98
C ASP A 825 20.56 73.30 -3.45
N MET A 826 21.85 72.98 -3.58
CA MET A 826 22.45 71.64 -3.54
C MET A 826 22.80 71.04 -2.16
N GLN A 827 23.00 69.71 -2.19
CA GLN A 827 24.02 68.89 -1.51
C GLN A 827 24.55 69.28 -0.12
N GLU A 828 24.58 68.30 0.80
CA GLU A 828 25.86 67.74 1.27
C GLU A 828 25.66 66.31 1.86
N LEU A 829 26.69 65.46 1.79
CA LEU A 829 26.62 64.05 2.25
C LEU A 829 28.01 63.50 2.61
N GLU A 830 28.38 63.62 3.88
CA GLU A 830 29.48 62.91 4.54
C GLU A 830 28.98 62.35 5.91
N SER A 831 29.58 61.37 6.59
CA SER A 831 30.99 60.94 6.57
C SER A 831 31.20 59.49 7.06
N PHE A 832 32.10 58.74 6.39
CA PHE A 832 33.08 57.76 6.90
C PHE A 832 32.68 56.54 7.79
N PRO A 833 33.56 55.52 7.98
CA PRO A 833 34.64 55.00 7.09
C PRO A 833 34.62 53.45 6.90
N PRO A 834 35.39 52.90 5.93
CA PRO A 834 35.71 51.47 5.81
C PRO A 834 37.07 51.09 6.46
N VAL A 835 37.31 49.80 6.73
CA VAL A 835 38.63 49.24 7.13
C VAL A 835 38.87 47.86 6.46
N PRO A 836 40.07 47.54 5.93
CA PRO A 836 40.34 46.33 5.13
C PRO A 836 41.24 45.26 5.80
N MET A 837 41.46 44.15 5.07
CA MET A 837 42.49 43.12 5.34
C MET A 837 43.91 43.58 4.96
N PRO A 838 44.95 43.15 5.71
CA PRO A 838 46.34 43.03 5.24
C PRO A 838 46.82 41.57 5.19
N VAL A 839 47.96 41.32 4.53
CA VAL A 839 48.54 39.98 4.27
C VAL A 839 49.98 39.91 4.76
N VAL A 840 50.37 38.82 5.45
CA VAL A 840 51.77 38.37 5.56
C VAL A 840 51.85 36.83 5.60
N ALA A 841 52.56 36.25 4.62
CA ALA A 841 53.19 34.93 4.65
C ALA A 841 54.32 34.96 3.60
N GLY A 842 55.41 34.20 3.75
CA GLY A 842 56.54 34.35 2.83
C GLY A 842 57.53 33.18 2.74
N VAL A 843 58.25 33.19 1.60
CA VAL A 843 59.48 32.43 1.23
C VAL A 843 59.33 30.89 1.25
N LEU A 844 59.54 30.12 0.17
CA LEU A 844 60.70 30.05 -0.75
C LEU A 844 60.37 29.37 -2.11
N GLN A 845 61.07 29.77 -3.20
CA GLN A 845 61.61 28.96 -4.34
C GLN A 845 60.72 27.95 -5.12
N ALA A 846 60.81 27.75 -6.45
CA ALA A 846 61.63 28.35 -7.53
C ALA A 846 61.01 28.17 -8.97
N VAL A 847 61.63 28.85 -9.94
CA VAL A 847 61.44 28.93 -11.44
C VAL A 847 61.39 27.61 -12.24
N PRO A 848 61.06 27.59 -13.59
CA PRO A 848 60.58 28.66 -14.51
C PRO A 848 59.39 28.31 -15.49
N ASN A 849 59.03 29.33 -16.28
CA ASN A 849 58.14 29.46 -17.49
C ASN A 849 58.64 28.65 -18.74
N PRO A 850 58.05 28.67 -19.99
CA PRO A 850 56.88 29.42 -20.53
C PRO A 850 55.96 28.71 -21.59
N ALA A 851 55.05 29.51 -22.21
CA ALA A 851 54.48 29.46 -23.60
C ALA A 851 53.02 28.94 -23.81
N VAL A 852 52.17 29.46 -24.73
CA VAL A 852 52.19 30.68 -25.61
C VAL A 852 50.74 31.10 -26.04
N PHE A 853 50.55 32.36 -26.50
CA PHE A 853 49.31 33.03 -27.04
C PHE A 853 48.99 32.67 -28.53
N PRO A 854 47.98 33.24 -29.28
CA PRO A 854 46.88 34.22 -29.01
C PRO A 854 45.44 33.64 -29.31
N THR A 855 44.35 34.22 -29.88
CA THR A 855 44.04 35.49 -30.63
C THR A 855 42.53 35.88 -30.72
N ILE A 856 42.24 37.19 -30.67
CA ILE A 856 41.22 38.08 -31.32
C ILE A 856 40.17 37.41 -32.26
N TYR A 857 38.84 37.65 -32.13
CA TYR A 857 38.08 38.80 -32.71
C TYR A 857 36.78 39.20 -31.95
N SER A 858 36.12 40.30 -32.38
CA SER A 858 35.24 41.11 -31.52
C SER A 858 34.14 41.94 -32.23
N GLY A 859 32.89 41.82 -31.75
CA GLY A 859 31.75 42.75 -31.97
C GLY A 859 31.07 42.74 -33.35
N PRO A 860 30.00 43.56 -33.59
CA PRO A 860 29.28 44.45 -32.66
C PRO A 860 27.72 44.25 -32.65
N SER A 861 27.01 45.05 -31.84
CA SER A 861 25.52 45.12 -31.80
C SER A 861 24.94 46.22 -32.71
N PRO A 862 23.62 46.19 -33.00
CA PRO A 862 22.82 47.41 -33.18
C PRO A 862 21.54 47.44 -32.31
N THR A 863 20.86 48.61 -32.26
CA THR A 863 19.76 48.94 -31.33
C THR A 863 18.46 49.39 -32.02
N PHE A 864 17.31 49.03 -31.43
CA PHE A 864 15.98 49.69 -31.37
C PHE A 864 15.38 50.48 -32.57
N PRO A 865 14.03 50.43 -32.74
CA PRO A 865 13.25 51.62 -32.30
C PRO A 865 11.85 51.34 -31.69
N SER A 866 11.50 52.18 -30.70
CA SER A 866 10.18 52.76 -30.30
C SER A 866 8.86 51.94 -30.23
N MET A 867 8.07 52.21 -29.16
CA MET A 867 6.66 51.80 -28.98
C MET A 867 5.65 52.71 -29.74
N PRO A 868 4.33 52.48 -29.60
CA PRO A 868 3.59 53.47 -28.80
C PRO A 868 2.44 52.95 -27.88
N ALA A 869 2.16 53.77 -26.86
CA ALA A 869 0.87 54.03 -26.20
C ALA A 869 0.18 52.97 -25.29
N SER A 870 -0.29 53.47 -24.15
CA SER A 870 -1.11 52.79 -23.13
C SER A 870 -2.56 53.25 -23.15
N ILE A 871 -3.49 52.40 -22.72
CA ILE A 871 -4.84 52.80 -22.25
C ILE A 871 -5.06 52.18 -20.86
N GLY A 872 -5.74 52.89 -19.96
CA GLY A 872 -6.07 52.44 -18.62
C GLY A 872 -7.38 53.04 -18.10
N PHE A 873 -7.82 52.57 -16.92
CA PHE A 873 -9.14 52.81 -16.32
C PHE A 873 -10.31 52.12 -17.07
N THR A 874 -11.42 51.75 -16.44
CA THR A 874 -11.94 52.10 -15.10
C THR A 874 -12.22 50.91 -14.18
N ASP A 875 -12.24 51.18 -12.86
CA ASP A 875 -12.83 50.30 -11.83
C ASP A 875 -14.35 50.49 -11.77
N ALA A 876 -15.10 49.44 -11.38
CA ALA A 876 -16.56 49.43 -11.31
C ALA A 876 -17.05 48.61 -10.10
N GLN A 877 -17.35 49.31 -9.00
CA GLN A 877 -17.70 48.70 -7.71
C GLN A 877 -19.13 48.12 -7.67
N ARG A 878 -19.26 46.86 -7.20
CA ARG A 878 -20.33 46.34 -6.29
C ARG A 878 -20.28 44.79 -6.22
N PRO A 879 -20.73 44.15 -5.12
CA PRO A 879 -20.67 44.56 -3.72
C PRO A 879 -19.87 43.55 -2.86
N LYS A 880 -19.22 44.00 -1.78
CA LYS A 880 -18.64 43.07 -0.78
C LYS A 880 -19.74 42.56 0.16
N ALA A 881 -20.16 41.31 -0.02
CA ALA A 881 -20.73 40.52 1.07
C ALA A 881 -19.57 39.80 1.78
N ILE A 882 -19.31 40.15 3.04
CA ILE A 882 -18.34 39.46 3.89
C ILE A 882 -19.11 38.43 4.71
N ALA A 883 -18.74 37.16 4.57
CA ALA A 883 -19.07 36.14 5.56
C ALA A 883 -17.81 35.99 6.44
N GLU A 884 -17.95 36.20 7.73
CA GLU A 884 -16.89 35.94 8.70
C GLU A 884 -16.90 34.43 9.01
N GLU A 885 -15.84 33.71 8.62
CA GLU A 885 -15.58 32.37 9.16
C GLU A 885 -14.91 32.54 10.53
N LEU A 886 -15.40 31.79 11.52
CA LEU A 886 -14.89 31.84 12.90
C LEU A 886 -13.56 31.07 13.01
N GLU A 887 -12.54 31.71 13.57
CA GLU A 887 -11.37 31.00 14.10
C GLU A 887 -11.77 30.30 15.42
N ASP A 888 -11.62 28.98 15.51
CA ASP A 888 -11.84 28.19 16.73
C ASP A 888 -10.63 27.25 16.98
N ASP A 889 -10.15 27.21 18.23
CA ASP A 889 -8.96 26.45 18.65
C ASP A 889 -9.24 24.92 18.73
N GLU A 890 -8.36 24.08 18.15
CA GLU A 890 -8.46 22.60 18.20
C GLU A 890 -8.22 21.95 19.60
N SER A 891 -8.27 22.71 20.70
CA SER A 891 -7.62 22.34 21.97
C SER A 891 -8.52 21.98 23.17
N GLU A 892 -9.73 21.42 23.01
CA GLU A 892 -10.53 20.97 24.18
C GLU A 892 -11.36 19.65 24.07
N TRP A 893 -10.97 18.67 23.23
CA TRP A 893 -11.68 17.37 23.14
C TRP A 893 -10.81 16.10 23.26
N GLN A 894 -10.18 15.89 24.42
CA GLN A 894 -9.54 14.60 24.72
C GLN A 894 -10.56 13.48 25.00
N ILE A 895 -10.40 12.37 24.29
CA ILE A 895 -11.12 11.10 24.54
C ILE A 895 -10.37 10.34 25.65
N ARG A 896 -11.10 9.67 26.54
CA ARG A 896 -10.56 8.55 27.33
C ARG A 896 -11.16 7.26 26.78
N GLU A 897 -10.34 6.21 26.69
CA GLU A 897 -10.79 4.89 26.31
C GLU A 897 -11.79 4.35 27.35
N GLY A 898 -12.84 3.70 26.87
CA GLY A 898 -13.87 3.07 27.68
C GLY A 898 -14.06 1.64 27.22
N ASP A 899 -14.06 0.70 28.19
CA ASP A 899 -14.32 -0.72 27.93
C ASP A 899 -15.73 -0.94 27.37
N PRO A 900 -15.89 -1.54 26.17
CA PRO A 900 -17.19 -1.89 25.61
C PRO A 900 -18.04 -2.82 26.49
N ASN A 901 -17.43 -3.54 27.43
CA ASN A 901 -18.09 -4.51 28.31
C ASN A 901 -18.35 -3.99 29.74
N ALA A 902 -18.14 -2.69 30.00
CA ALA A 902 -18.33 -2.11 31.32
C ALA A 902 -19.78 -2.32 31.82
N PRO A 903 -20.01 -3.00 32.96
CA PRO A 903 -21.36 -3.31 33.43
C PRO A 903 -22.11 -2.05 33.86
N GLN A 904 -23.44 -2.06 33.68
CA GLN A 904 -24.27 -0.89 34.01
C GLN A 904 -24.11 -0.44 35.47
N PRO A 905 -23.97 0.87 35.73
CA PRO A 905 -23.89 1.41 37.08
C PRO A 905 -25.08 1.01 37.96
N THR A 906 -24.81 0.71 39.24
CA THR A 906 -25.76 0.14 40.21
C THR A 906 -26.99 1.01 40.52
N TRP A 907 -27.03 2.28 40.09
CA TRP A 907 -28.21 3.14 40.20
C TRP A 907 -29.31 2.84 39.18
N ALA A 908 -29.04 2.02 38.15
CA ALA A 908 -30.02 1.64 37.12
C ALA A 908 -31.15 0.71 37.62
N LYS A 909 -31.09 0.20 38.86
CA LYS A 909 -32.18 -0.57 39.46
C LYS A 909 -33.25 0.35 40.06
N LYS A 910 -34.32 0.58 39.31
CA LYS A 910 -35.51 1.28 39.82
C LYS A 910 -36.18 0.43 40.91
N LYS A 911 -36.36 1.00 42.11
CA LYS A 911 -37.05 0.37 43.23
C LYS A 911 -38.53 0.18 42.87
N GLN A 912 -39.04 -1.03 43.04
CA GLN A 912 -40.47 -1.35 42.99
C GLN A 912 -40.88 -1.74 44.41
N GLU A 913 -41.99 -1.21 44.92
CA GLU A 913 -42.45 -1.42 46.30
C GLU A 913 -43.62 -2.41 46.33
N ASP A 914 -43.76 -3.11 47.46
CA ASP A 914 -44.56 -4.33 47.58
C ASP A 914 -46.07 -4.12 47.73
N SER A 915 -46.85 -5.04 47.16
CA SER A 915 -48.12 -5.50 47.74
C SER A 915 -48.57 -6.83 47.10
N GLU A 916 -48.63 -7.90 47.91
CA GLU A 916 -49.65 -8.99 47.94
C GLU A 916 -50.05 -9.74 46.62
N GLN A 917 -50.18 -11.07 46.54
CA GLN A 917 -50.31 -12.19 47.52
C GLN A 917 -49.77 -13.52 46.92
N GLU A 918 -49.54 -14.55 47.75
CA GLU A 918 -49.20 -15.96 47.38
C GLU A 918 -50.51 -16.82 47.23
N PRO A 919 -50.54 -18.16 46.89
CA PRO A 919 -49.44 -19.14 46.85
C PRO A 919 -49.42 -20.24 45.73
N SER A 920 -48.34 -21.05 45.76
CA SER A 920 -48.22 -22.46 45.29
C SER A 920 -47.83 -22.72 43.80
N LYS A 921 -47.13 -23.81 43.41
CA LYS A 921 -46.83 -25.13 44.05
C LYS A 921 -45.48 -25.74 43.56
N LYS A 922 -44.72 -26.34 44.49
CA LYS A 922 -43.77 -27.53 44.46
C LYS A 922 -43.35 -28.13 43.08
N ARG A 923 -42.14 -28.72 42.87
CA ARG A 923 -41.50 -29.79 43.70
C ARG A 923 -40.07 -30.29 43.24
N ARG A 924 -39.02 -30.18 44.09
CA ARG A 924 -37.89 -31.15 44.43
C ARG A 924 -37.00 -31.80 43.32
N LYS A 925 -35.80 -32.43 43.53
CA LYS A 925 -34.60 -32.54 44.46
C LYS A 925 -33.80 -33.82 43.97
N THR A 926 -32.57 -34.29 44.27
CA THR A 926 -31.33 -34.10 45.12
C THR A 926 -30.32 -35.24 44.73
N SER A 927 -29.03 -35.41 45.12
CA SER A 927 -27.85 -34.61 45.58
C SER A 927 -26.76 -35.58 46.18
N ARG A 928 -25.50 -35.13 46.42
CA ARG A 928 -24.39 -35.77 47.22
C ARG A 928 -23.60 -36.94 46.58
N SER A 929 -22.37 -37.34 47.01
CA SER A 929 -21.13 -36.71 47.59
C SER A 929 -20.16 -37.81 48.14
N LYS A 930 -18.83 -37.54 48.24
CA LYS A 930 -17.76 -38.27 49.03
C LYS A 930 -17.25 -39.63 48.49
N SER A 931 -16.03 -40.16 48.80
CA SER A 931 -14.72 -39.64 49.33
C SER A 931 -13.66 -40.77 49.47
N GLY A 932 -12.33 -40.53 49.36
CA GLY A 932 -11.28 -41.52 49.77
C GLY A 932 -9.80 -41.18 49.45
N SER A 933 -8.84 -41.77 50.20
CA SER A 933 -7.34 -41.72 50.10
C SER A 933 -6.75 -42.96 50.86
N PRO A 934 -5.45 -43.14 51.26
CA PRO A 934 -4.16 -42.39 51.09
C PRO A 934 -2.84 -43.27 50.94
N VAL A 935 -1.62 -42.67 51.12
CA VAL A 935 -0.32 -43.21 51.66
C VAL A 935 0.86 -43.70 50.74
N ASN A 936 2.03 -43.00 50.84
CA ASN A 936 3.51 -43.33 50.85
C ASN A 936 4.16 -44.36 49.86
N GLU A 937 5.48 -44.43 49.55
CA GLU A 937 6.74 -43.67 49.88
C GLU A 937 7.92 -44.00 48.89
N THR A 938 8.91 -43.08 48.73
CA THR A 938 10.32 -43.28 48.23
C THR A 938 10.58 -43.84 46.78
N ALA A 939 11.66 -43.50 46.04
CA ALA A 939 12.73 -42.49 46.16
C ALA A 939 13.38 -42.14 44.79
N GLU A 940 14.13 -41.04 44.78
CA GLU A 940 15.06 -40.42 43.79
C GLU A 940 15.45 -41.15 42.48
N GLU A 941 15.24 -40.50 41.32
CA GLU A 941 16.33 -40.04 40.41
C GLU A 941 15.83 -39.03 39.33
N MET A 942 16.74 -38.19 38.81
CA MET A 942 16.65 -37.26 37.67
C MET A 942 15.35 -36.44 37.43
N GLY A 943 15.42 -35.11 37.61
CA GLY A 943 14.30 -34.19 37.41
C GLY A 943 14.08 -33.74 35.96
N GLU A 944 12.91 -34.08 35.41
CA GLU A 944 12.28 -33.40 34.27
C GLU A 944 11.75 -32.00 34.68
N PRO A 945 11.51 -31.06 33.74
CA PRO A 945 10.98 -29.74 34.08
C PRO A 945 9.53 -29.84 34.60
N GLU A 946 9.27 -29.28 35.79
CA GLU A 946 7.94 -29.25 36.40
C GLU A 946 6.92 -28.51 35.52
N ILE A 947 6.08 -29.25 34.80
CA ILE A 947 4.85 -28.72 34.22
C ILE A 947 3.95 -28.34 35.39
N HIS A 948 3.57 -27.07 35.46
CA HIS A 948 2.73 -26.55 36.53
C HIS A 948 1.43 -27.36 36.62
N VAL A 949 1.05 -27.81 37.83
CA VAL A 949 0.01 -28.85 38.04
C VAL A 949 -1.33 -28.53 37.34
N LEU A 950 -1.66 -27.24 37.19
CA LEU A 950 -2.82 -26.78 36.44
C LEU A 950 -2.72 -27.04 34.92
N ASP A 951 -1.56 -26.80 34.30
CA ASP A 951 -1.34 -27.04 32.88
C ASP A 951 -1.38 -28.54 32.56
N GLN A 952 -0.84 -29.40 33.43
CA GLN A 952 -0.98 -30.85 33.30
C GLN A 952 -2.45 -31.28 33.41
N ALA A 953 -3.19 -30.79 34.40
CA ALA A 953 -4.60 -31.16 34.57
C ALA A 953 -5.52 -30.64 33.43
N VAL A 954 -5.13 -29.56 32.75
CA VAL A 954 -5.75 -29.06 31.50
C VAL A 954 -5.39 -29.95 30.31
N TRP A 955 -4.13 -30.38 30.19
CA TRP A 955 -3.66 -31.32 29.17
C TRP A 955 -4.33 -32.70 29.28
N ASP A 956 -4.50 -33.23 30.50
CA ASP A 956 -5.20 -34.49 30.76
C ASP A 956 -6.64 -34.46 30.23
N ILE A 957 -7.36 -33.33 30.39
CA ILE A 957 -8.73 -33.17 29.90
C ILE A 957 -8.76 -33.08 28.36
N ALA A 958 -7.78 -32.41 27.76
CA ALA A 958 -7.63 -32.35 26.30
C ALA A 958 -7.44 -33.76 25.71
N GLN A 959 -6.57 -34.58 26.31
CA GLN A 959 -6.36 -35.97 25.91
C GLN A 959 -7.60 -36.85 26.16
N GLU A 960 -8.14 -36.86 27.38
CA GLU A 960 -9.26 -37.74 27.80
C GLU A 960 -10.51 -37.53 26.94
N PHE A 961 -10.84 -36.29 26.60
CA PHE A 961 -12.02 -35.95 25.79
C PHE A 961 -11.69 -35.61 24.33
N ARG A 962 -10.44 -35.80 23.89
CA ARG A 962 -9.95 -35.58 22.51
C ARG A 962 -10.29 -34.18 21.95
N PHE A 963 -9.95 -33.14 22.69
CA PHE A 963 -10.01 -31.72 22.27
C PHE A 963 -8.59 -31.13 22.26
N THR A 964 -8.38 -29.94 21.70
CA THR A 964 -7.04 -29.33 21.73
C THR A 964 -6.72 -28.75 23.11
N LEU A 965 -5.43 -28.56 23.40
CA LEU A 965 -4.99 -27.96 24.66
C LEU A 965 -5.50 -26.52 24.80
N GLU A 966 -5.50 -25.78 23.69
CA GLU A 966 -5.97 -24.40 23.60
C GLU A 966 -7.46 -24.29 23.90
N GLU A 967 -8.31 -25.17 23.35
CA GLU A 967 -9.76 -25.16 23.61
C GLU A 967 -10.06 -25.35 25.11
N VAL A 968 -9.36 -26.30 25.75
CA VAL A 968 -9.56 -26.61 27.18
C VAL A 968 -9.02 -25.49 28.06
N LYS A 969 -7.84 -24.94 27.73
CA LYS A 969 -7.23 -23.82 28.45
C LYS A 969 -8.05 -22.55 28.35
N GLU A 970 -8.51 -22.17 27.16
CA GLU A 970 -9.34 -20.98 26.92
C GLU A 970 -10.66 -21.02 27.71
N TYR A 971 -11.22 -22.21 27.96
CA TYR A 971 -12.37 -22.35 28.84
C TYR A 971 -12.02 -22.33 30.33
N TYR A 972 -10.90 -22.97 30.73
CA TYR A 972 -10.45 -22.92 32.12
C TYR A 972 -10.15 -21.48 32.54
N ASP A 973 -9.40 -20.72 31.74
CA ASP A 973 -9.05 -19.32 32.01
C ASP A 973 -10.29 -18.42 32.14
N LYS A 974 -11.42 -18.78 31.48
CA LYS A 974 -12.72 -18.10 31.58
C LYS A 974 -13.59 -18.53 32.77
N CYS A 975 -13.29 -19.64 33.46
CA CYS A 975 -14.15 -20.16 34.53
C CYS A 975 -13.47 -20.48 35.87
N GLY A 976 -12.14 -20.60 35.89
CA GLY A 976 -11.32 -20.81 37.10
C GLY A 976 -11.53 -22.14 37.83
N ASP A 977 -12.20 -23.12 37.22
CA ASP A 977 -12.68 -24.34 37.89
C ASP A 977 -12.42 -25.58 37.04
N MET A 978 -11.52 -26.44 37.52
CA MET A 978 -11.09 -27.66 36.81
C MET A 978 -12.18 -28.75 36.75
N GLU A 979 -13.01 -28.91 37.77
CA GLU A 979 -14.14 -29.85 37.71
C GLU A 979 -15.18 -29.38 36.68
N ARG A 980 -15.43 -28.07 36.63
CA ARG A 980 -16.35 -27.45 35.68
C ARG A 980 -15.85 -27.52 34.24
N THR A 981 -14.55 -27.32 34.01
CA THR A 981 -13.89 -27.55 32.72
C THR A 981 -14.05 -29.01 32.29
N ARG A 982 -13.66 -29.97 33.15
CA ARG A 982 -13.78 -31.41 32.87
C ARG A 982 -15.22 -31.81 32.55
N ALA A 983 -16.19 -31.32 33.33
CA ALA A 983 -17.61 -31.57 33.11
C ALA A 983 -18.17 -30.91 31.84
N ARG A 984 -17.59 -29.80 31.32
CA ARG A 984 -17.96 -29.25 30.01
C ARG A 984 -17.46 -30.13 28.88
N PHE A 985 -16.17 -30.42 28.84
CA PHE A 985 -15.58 -31.17 27.73
C PHE A 985 -16.06 -32.62 27.67
N LYS A 986 -16.36 -33.24 28.82
CA LYS A 986 -17.11 -34.49 28.86
C LYS A 986 -18.46 -34.39 28.14
N ARG A 987 -19.33 -33.45 28.56
CA ARG A 987 -20.65 -33.28 27.90
C ARG A 987 -20.54 -32.95 26.41
N MET A 988 -19.50 -32.23 25.98
CA MET A 988 -19.25 -31.97 24.56
C MET A 988 -18.82 -33.24 23.81
N ARG A 989 -17.99 -34.09 24.41
CA ARG A 989 -17.65 -35.40 23.83
C ARG A 989 -18.86 -36.32 23.77
N ASP A 990 -19.60 -36.44 24.87
CA ASP A 990 -20.81 -37.27 24.99
C ASP A 990 -21.83 -36.89 23.89
N ALA A 991 -22.07 -35.59 23.69
CA ALA A 991 -22.96 -35.07 22.65
C ALA A 991 -22.45 -35.30 21.21
N LEU A 992 -21.13 -35.22 20.98
CA LEU A 992 -20.54 -35.54 19.68
C LEU A 992 -20.65 -37.04 19.35
N SER A 993 -20.52 -37.94 20.34
CA SER A 993 -20.78 -39.37 20.11
C SER A 993 -22.23 -39.65 19.73
N THR A 994 -23.22 -39.03 20.40
CA THR A 994 -24.63 -39.23 20.04
C THR A 994 -24.99 -38.75 18.64
N LEU A 995 -24.26 -37.78 18.07
CA LEU A 995 -24.45 -37.36 16.68
C LEU A 995 -23.88 -38.40 15.68
N GLN A 996 -22.80 -39.10 16.04
CA GLN A 996 -22.23 -40.15 15.18
C GLN A 996 -23.10 -41.42 15.14
N ASP A 997 -23.87 -41.69 16.20
CA ASP A 997 -24.81 -42.82 16.25
C ASP A 997 -26.09 -42.56 15.42
N GLU A 998 -26.55 -41.30 15.27
CA GLU A 998 -27.70 -40.96 14.42
C GLU A 998 -27.34 -41.01 12.92
N ASP A 999 -26.17 -40.50 12.51
CA ASP A 999 -25.67 -40.58 11.13
C ASP A 999 -25.44 -42.04 10.64
N LEU A 1000 -25.27 -43.00 11.56
CA LEU A 1000 -25.14 -44.44 11.25
C LEU A 1000 -26.46 -45.19 11.11
N LEU A 1001 -27.61 -44.54 11.38
CA LEU A 1001 -28.95 -45.10 11.19
C LEU A 1001 -29.68 -44.52 9.95
N GLY A 1002 -29.02 -43.63 9.21
CA GLY A 1002 -29.55 -42.93 8.03
C GLY A 1002 -28.85 -43.26 6.70
N SER A 1003 -28.56 -44.54 6.44
CA SER A 1003 -27.93 -45.04 5.19
C SER A 1003 -28.91 -45.28 4.05
#